data_AF-A0A524M8C4-F1
#
_entry.id   AF-A0A524M8C4-F1
#
_cell.length_a   1.000
_cell.length_b   1.000
_cell.length_c   1.000
_cell.angle_alpha   90.00
_cell.angle_beta   90.00
_cell.angle_gamma   90.00
#
_symmetry.space_group_name_H-M   'P 1'
#
loop_
_entity.id
_entity.type
_entity.pdbx_description
1 polymer ?
#
loop_
_entity_poly.entity_id
_entity_poly.type
_entity_poly.pdbx_seq_one_letter_code
_entity_poly.pdbx_strand_id
1 'polypeptide(L)'
;MYACTRGRVIGGLLIVAILVVGAISICAQTTWNVVPGESIQAAISGAANGDTIYVAAGTYTEQATLTPGVNLTIIGEGRDVVMWIAPAGGSCLVGNMASYTGAMSFDISGFTFNSRAEAAATYGAGIQIYRATDGPLTLSIHDNRFIEDRASGDSDHWGTSIFACHNRAASRDGAGNAPVLIYNNIDETWGGMTMSNAQAFDVFNNTFDGCSDAIYLGHGCPDAAGETFGDHHIYGNTFSNASDSLHPGSLTPAIDWQYYGSGLGTHLPSLIERNVFENNGTAIRFVMDTNMAYPLFSVTDNVFIGNTTHILALGTYAPTIDASSNWWGTDDPASVAPLVGDNVDFSPMLNSGDDGDPGTVGWQPDLTSITVHTLGQQLGTTGRIMEGVELVPADSTVYVASGTYSEQLTFTTAEGLTLSGNVASLPVVDGGVLFANSTAINGISLEYLYFTGAAASKKMVKMDAAAASINGFSLDNCIFDGESVADRIGIYGNKFAGTLSITNCEFKDIYGWTVFDLDGSYSGPPYGGTEFVLTSVTFANNHIHDCDGTISIRGNDVTPTATVNIYGNMVENIGGNDGGIGDQWAGIEVNHAAVANIYGNTIHDVEMGAWEGQAFQLWDIADLRLGMNVITDNAQGIWVFGGSPGGAYGHWSVPGGIVSLNSIVGNTEYGIAIDPGVIGGTLDATCNWWGSADGPTADFDSDGTPEYSGGGDKALGDIIFSPWLGENPDGNSSLPGVQLMQPLTIIVDDVGPIPGAKSVLGYVLNTVPGYLNRAIGTANTISGIDTIEVRHGTYDASEPITDGVAIVSEVGSVTDTILNGNMLSNAADTLIGRLRQGFTISGNVAVGAGTDASNIHINWNDIYGSVSNDGIGTLDAIFNYWGEDGPDTVGQVAINPILPASADTIIGYMDDHRLSAIDAIDFASLLDLNVSEREALAAVSLMNTFDFDEKGAAEIVEEYGAIALDRALAFAADYDEFLALLMGYAVEDVPTGGVAGGGEIETFDPDEPLPLSLVLRHPVTGEIIDDATVSYSVCRTLPDRTVEIKLFGVMRFDGDLAAYTFDVDTTGWEPGTYDIYLGCD
;
A
#
# COMPACT_ATOMS: atom_id res chain seq x y z
N MET A 1 16.48 -65.35 -26.64
CA MET A 1 15.55 -65.41 -27.79
C MET A 1 15.99 -64.36 -28.81
N TYR A 2 15.98 -64.69 -30.10
CA TYR A 2 16.67 -64.03 -31.24
C TYR A 2 16.21 -62.59 -31.60
N ALA A 3 17.17 -61.73 -32.01
CA ALA A 3 17.19 -60.85 -33.21
C ALA A 3 18.32 -59.79 -33.03
N CYS A 4 19.50 -59.85 -33.65
CA CYS A 4 19.89 -59.76 -35.07
C CYS A 4 19.59 -58.42 -35.76
N THR A 5 20.63 -57.57 -35.89
CA THR A 5 20.94 -56.87 -37.15
C THR A 5 22.45 -56.59 -37.25
N ARG A 6 23.04 -57.03 -38.38
CA ARG A 6 24.44 -56.84 -38.80
C ARG A 6 24.60 -55.53 -39.58
N GLY A 7 25.77 -54.88 -39.44
CA GLY A 7 26.33 -53.90 -40.38
C GLY A 7 27.83 -54.15 -40.56
N ARG A 8 28.32 -54.12 -41.80
CA ARG A 8 29.57 -54.75 -42.28
C ARG A 8 30.86 -53.92 -42.11
N VAL A 9 31.95 -54.69 -42.01
CA VAL A 9 33.38 -54.40 -42.18
C VAL A 9 33.75 -53.87 -43.58
N ILE A 10 34.82 -53.05 -43.66
CA ILE A 10 36.01 -53.04 -44.59
C ILE A 10 36.77 -51.73 -44.31
N GLY A 11 38.10 -51.62 -44.19
CA GLY A 11 39.23 -52.50 -44.42
C GLY A 11 40.52 -51.78 -43.98
N GLY A 12 41.61 -52.54 -43.87
CA GLY A 12 42.73 -52.21 -42.98
C GLY A 12 43.79 -51.24 -43.49
N LEU A 13 44.71 -50.90 -42.59
CA LEU A 13 46.11 -50.70 -42.92
C LEU A 13 46.99 -51.40 -41.88
N LEU A 14 47.93 -52.17 -42.42
CA LEU A 14 48.86 -53.07 -41.76
C LEU A 14 50.14 -52.29 -41.42
N ILE A 15 50.55 -52.22 -40.15
CA ILE A 15 51.95 -51.99 -39.78
C ILE A 15 52.36 -53.09 -38.80
N VAL A 16 53.29 -53.92 -39.27
CA VAL A 16 53.97 -54.97 -38.50
C VAL A 16 55.05 -54.30 -37.66
N ALA A 17 54.91 -54.35 -36.33
CA ALA A 17 56.02 -54.13 -35.40
C ALA A 17 56.16 -55.37 -34.52
N ILE A 18 57.40 -55.86 -34.52
CA ILE A 18 57.95 -57.11 -33.97
C ILE A 18 57.50 -57.42 -32.54
N LEU A 19 57.03 -58.66 -32.35
CA LEU A 19 56.81 -59.35 -31.07
C LEU A 19 58.07 -59.34 -30.19
N VAL A 20 57.96 -58.75 -29.00
CA VAL A 20 58.39 -59.36 -27.73
C VAL A 20 57.29 -59.05 -26.71
N VAL A 21 56.26 -59.89 -26.65
CA VAL A 21 55.27 -59.87 -25.58
C VAL A 21 55.37 -61.21 -24.88
N GLY A 22 55.83 -61.17 -23.63
CA GLY A 22 55.75 -62.32 -22.72
C GLY A 22 54.32 -62.80 -22.64
N ALA A 23 54.14 -64.12 -22.57
CA ALA A 23 52.84 -64.76 -22.46
C ALA A 23 52.06 -64.18 -21.27
N ILE A 24 51.11 -63.29 -21.56
CA ILE A 24 50.00 -63.01 -20.65
C ILE A 24 49.10 -64.24 -20.77
N SER A 25 49.20 -65.14 -19.79
CA SER A 25 48.16 -66.15 -19.58
C SER A 25 46.90 -65.41 -19.16
N ILE A 26 45.94 -65.34 -20.05
CA ILE A 26 44.55 -65.06 -19.70
C ILE A 26 44.05 -66.36 -19.08
N CYS A 27 44.17 -66.51 -17.76
CA CYS A 27 43.49 -67.59 -17.06
C CYS A 27 41.99 -67.28 -17.10
N ALA A 28 41.17 -68.26 -17.48
CA ALA A 28 39.73 -68.12 -17.45
C ALA A 28 39.28 -67.96 -15.99
N GLN A 29 38.61 -66.85 -15.70
CA GLN A 29 37.95 -66.60 -14.42
C GLN A 29 37.02 -67.77 -14.08
N THR A 30 37.26 -68.43 -12.95
CA THR A 30 36.52 -69.63 -12.53
C THR A 30 35.57 -69.28 -11.39
N THR A 31 34.36 -69.83 -11.43
CA THR A 31 33.41 -69.74 -10.31
C THR A 31 33.49 -70.99 -9.45
N TRP A 32 33.79 -70.82 -8.17
CA TRP A 32 33.78 -71.85 -7.14
C TRP A 32 32.43 -71.84 -6.42
N ASN A 33 31.64 -72.90 -6.56
CA ASN A 33 30.36 -73.01 -5.85
C ASN A 33 30.58 -73.72 -4.52
N VAL A 34 30.13 -73.13 -3.42
CA VAL A 34 30.23 -73.66 -2.06
C VAL A 34 28.83 -73.92 -1.53
N VAL A 35 28.49 -75.18 -1.24
CA VAL A 35 27.19 -75.56 -0.67
C VAL A 35 27.30 -75.89 0.84
N PRO A 36 26.18 -75.95 1.60
CA PRO A 36 26.25 -76.21 3.03
C PRO A 36 26.98 -77.53 3.37
N GLY A 37 27.93 -77.47 4.30
CA GLY A 37 28.80 -78.58 4.68
C GLY A 37 30.14 -78.61 3.94
N GLU A 38 30.31 -77.82 2.88
CA GLU A 38 31.62 -77.49 2.30
C GLU A 38 32.24 -76.28 3.01
N SER A 39 33.53 -76.04 2.77
CA SER A 39 34.29 -74.94 3.40
C SER A 39 34.52 -73.80 2.42
N ILE A 40 34.15 -72.59 2.83
CA ILE A 40 34.45 -71.33 2.13
C ILE A 40 35.96 -71.12 2.10
N GLN A 41 36.69 -71.44 3.18
CA GLN A 41 38.15 -71.38 3.20
C GLN A 41 38.79 -72.27 2.13
N ALA A 42 38.24 -73.48 1.90
CA ALA A 42 38.77 -74.37 0.87
C ALA A 42 38.62 -73.79 -0.54
N ALA A 43 37.51 -73.10 -0.82
CA ALA A 43 37.32 -72.37 -2.08
C ALA A 43 38.31 -71.20 -2.21
N ILE A 44 38.47 -70.38 -1.16
CA ILE A 44 39.45 -69.27 -1.15
C ILE A 44 40.87 -69.77 -1.40
N SER A 45 41.28 -70.86 -0.75
CA SER A 45 42.63 -71.42 -0.94
C SER A 45 42.86 -72.01 -2.33
N GLY A 46 41.79 -72.45 -3.01
CA GLY A 46 41.86 -73.01 -4.37
C GLY A 46 41.77 -71.97 -5.48
N ALA A 47 41.22 -70.79 -5.18
CA ALA A 47 40.93 -69.74 -6.14
C ALA A 47 42.20 -69.07 -6.70
N ALA A 48 42.18 -68.76 -7.99
CA ALA A 48 43.19 -67.96 -8.66
C ALA A 48 42.82 -66.47 -8.65
N ASN A 49 43.79 -65.61 -8.95
CA ASN A 49 43.57 -64.17 -9.04
C ASN A 49 42.47 -63.82 -10.06
N GLY A 50 41.41 -63.18 -9.58
CA GLY A 50 40.22 -62.78 -10.33
C GLY A 50 39.03 -63.72 -10.18
N ASP A 51 39.17 -64.91 -9.57
CA ASP A 51 38.08 -65.89 -9.46
C ASP A 51 36.88 -65.39 -8.63
N THR A 52 35.73 -66.03 -8.86
CA THR A 52 34.51 -65.80 -8.09
C THR A 52 34.23 -66.98 -7.16
N ILE A 53 33.88 -66.73 -5.91
CA ILE A 53 33.41 -67.71 -4.94
C ILE A 53 31.93 -67.43 -4.71
N TYR A 54 31.08 -68.36 -5.14
CA TYR A 54 29.64 -68.30 -4.98
C TYR A 54 29.20 -69.24 -3.84
N VAL A 55 28.54 -68.71 -2.83
CA VAL A 55 28.10 -69.46 -1.64
C VAL A 55 26.58 -69.59 -1.66
N ALA A 56 26.09 -70.83 -1.72
CA ALA A 56 24.66 -71.11 -1.74
C ALA A 56 23.98 -70.85 -0.38
N ALA A 57 22.66 -70.77 -0.38
CA ALA A 57 21.85 -70.63 0.83
C ALA A 57 22.17 -71.69 1.89
N GLY A 58 22.35 -71.25 3.14
CA GLY A 58 22.63 -72.11 4.28
C GLY A 58 23.47 -71.45 5.36
N THR A 59 23.94 -72.25 6.33
CA THR A 59 24.74 -71.77 7.47
C THR A 59 26.16 -72.31 7.41
N TYR A 60 27.13 -71.41 7.54
CA TYR A 60 28.56 -71.68 7.49
C TYR A 60 29.20 -71.16 8.78
N THR A 61 29.79 -72.06 9.57
CA THR A 61 30.44 -71.70 10.84
C THR A 61 31.93 -71.99 10.73
N GLU A 62 32.67 -71.01 10.22
CA GLU A 62 34.11 -71.06 10.03
C GLU A 62 34.69 -69.65 9.92
N GLN A 63 35.98 -69.51 10.17
CA GLN A 63 36.75 -68.34 9.74
C GLN A 63 37.43 -68.67 8.41
N ALA A 64 37.36 -67.76 7.44
CA ALA A 64 38.11 -67.84 6.21
C ALA A 64 39.12 -66.69 6.10
N THR A 65 40.31 -66.99 5.56
CA THR A 65 41.46 -66.09 5.46
C THR A 65 41.74 -65.75 3.99
N LEU A 66 41.73 -64.46 3.67
CA LEU A 66 42.15 -63.92 2.38
C LEU A 66 43.68 -63.92 2.28
N THR A 67 44.19 -64.21 1.07
CA THR A 67 45.62 -64.15 0.77
C THR A 67 45.93 -62.84 0.04
N PRO A 68 46.89 -62.02 0.52
CA PRO A 68 47.30 -60.80 -0.18
C PRO A 68 47.72 -61.07 -1.63
N GLY A 69 47.21 -60.27 -2.56
CA GLY A 69 47.51 -60.39 -4.00
C GLY A 69 46.70 -61.41 -4.79
N VAL A 70 45.71 -62.06 -4.16
CA VAL A 70 44.71 -62.89 -4.85
C VAL A 70 43.40 -62.12 -4.86
N ASN A 71 43.10 -61.43 -5.95
CA ASN A 71 41.87 -60.67 -6.11
C ASN A 71 40.69 -61.62 -6.21
N LEU A 72 39.61 -61.38 -5.46
CA LEU A 72 38.46 -62.29 -5.40
C LEU A 72 37.14 -61.53 -5.38
N THR A 73 36.14 -62.13 -6.01
CA THR A 73 34.73 -61.78 -5.84
C THR A 73 34.05 -62.88 -5.01
N ILE A 74 33.47 -62.57 -3.86
CA ILE A 74 32.85 -63.51 -2.93
C ILE A 74 31.38 -63.12 -2.76
N ILE A 75 30.48 -63.95 -3.29
CA ILE A 75 29.05 -63.65 -3.40
C ILE A 75 28.24 -64.75 -2.71
N GLY A 76 27.41 -64.38 -1.75
CA GLY A 76 26.36 -65.24 -1.23
C GLY A 76 25.10 -65.17 -2.11
N GLU A 77 24.33 -66.26 -2.16
CA GLU A 77 23.06 -66.34 -2.88
C GLU A 77 22.07 -65.23 -2.50
N GLY A 78 22.20 -64.67 -1.29
CA GLY A 78 21.47 -63.50 -0.83
C GLY A 78 21.59 -63.33 0.69
N ARG A 79 21.66 -62.09 1.15
CA ARG A 79 21.90 -61.79 2.58
C ARG A 79 20.89 -62.45 3.52
N ASP A 80 19.64 -62.61 3.10
CA ASP A 80 18.58 -63.18 3.93
C ASP A 80 18.61 -64.73 3.99
N VAL A 81 19.44 -65.38 3.18
CA VAL A 81 19.46 -66.85 3.06
C VAL A 81 20.84 -67.49 3.29
N VAL A 82 21.92 -66.70 3.26
CA VAL A 82 23.28 -67.17 3.59
C VAL A 82 23.71 -66.61 4.94
N MET A 83 23.87 -67.48 5.94
CA MET A 83 24.33 -67.12 7.28
C MET A 83 25.78 -67.57 7.48
N TRP A 84 26.68 -66.64 7.71
CA TRP A 84 28.09 -66.91 8.02
C TRP A 84 28.39 -66.52 9.46
N ILE A 85 28.68 -67.51 10.30
CA ILE A 85 28.88 -67.36 11.74
C ILE A 85 30.38 -67.36 12.07
N ALA A 86 30.83 -66.33 12.78
CA ALA A 86 32.21 -66.22 13.24
C ALA A 86 32.48 -67.26 14.36
N PRO A 87 33.67 -67.87 14.39
CA PRO A 87 34.10 -68.66 15.55
C PRO A 87 34.32 -67.75 16.77
N ALA A 88 34.16 -68.29 17.98
CA ALA A 88 34.33 -67.54 19.24
C ALA A 88 35.69 -66.83 19.31
N GLY A 89 35.69 -65.49 19.48
CA GLY A 89 36.90 -64.67 19.52
C GLY A 89 37.57 -64.43 18.16
N GLY A 90 36.91 -64.76 17.05
CA GLY A 90 37.44 -64.62 15.69
C GLY A 90 36.55 -63.80 14.76
N SER A 91 36.75 -63.98 13.45
CA SER A 91 36.03 -63.25 12.40
C SER A 91 35.50 -64.21 11.34
N CYS A 92 34.38 -63.92 10.67
CA CYS A 92 33.92 -64.74 9.54
C CYS A 92 34.94 -64.70 8.39
N LEU A 93 35.36 -63.49 8.00
CA LEU A 93 36.37 -63.27 6.97
C LEU A 93 37.52 -62.41 7.52
N VAL A 94 38.77 -62.86 7.33
CA VAL A 94 39.96 -62.14 7.80
C VAL A 94 41.00 -61.97 6.70
N GLY A 95 41.62 -60.80 6.62
CA GLY A 95 42.69 -60.48 5.68
C GLY A 95 43.66 -59.48 6.29
N ASN A 96 44.85 -59.92 6.68
CA ASN A 96 45.94 -59.04 7.08
C ASN A 96 46.83 -58.75 5.86
N MET A 97 46.84 -57.50 5.40
CA MET A 97 47.48 -57.07 4.16
C MET A 97 48.87 -56.47 4.36
N ALA A 98 49.41 -56.55 5.59
CA ALA A 98 50.68 -55.93 5.95
C ALA A 98 51.83 -56.39 5.03
N SER A 99 52.70 -55.44 4.65
CA SER A 99 53.91 -55.67 3.85
C SER A 99 53.68 -56.11 2.40
N TYR A 100 52.44 -56.24 1.93
CA TYR A 100 52.16 -56.50 0.52
C TYR A 100 52.16 -55.20 -0.28
N THR A 101 52.99 -55.11 -1.32
CA THR A 101 53.17 -53.89 -2.13
C THR A 101 52.39 -53.90 -3.45
N GLY A 102 51.75 -55.03 -3.79
CA GLY A 102 50.99 -55.17 -5.03
C GLY A 102 49.55 -54.66 -4.88
N ALA A 103 48.82 -54.61 -6.00
CA ALA A 103 47.39 -54.30 -5.98
C ALA A 103 46.55 -55.49 -5.49
N MET A 104 45.55 -55.20 -4.68
CA MET A 104 44.59 -56.16 -4.12
C MET A 104 43.17 -55.68 -4.37
N SER A 105 42.27 -56.58 -4.75
CA SER A 105 40.87 -56.26 -5.02
C SER A 105 39.94 -57.32 -4.45
N PHE A 106 39.03 -56.92 -3.58
CA PHE A 106 38.02 -57.80 -3.00
C PHE A 106 36.62 -57.21 -3.18
N ASP A 107 35.68 -58.05 -3.61
CA ASP A 107 34.25 -57.71 -3.73
C ASP A 107 33.45 -58.73 -2.93
N ILE A 108 32.67 -58.29 -1.94
CA ILE A 108 32.03 -59.14 -0.93
C ILE A 108 30.55 -58.74 -0.79
N SER A 109 29.64 -59.65 -1.13
CA SER A 109 28.20 -59.37 -1.09
C SER A 109 27.29 -60.57 -0.82
N GLY A 110 26.07 -60.31 -0.36
CA GLY A 110 25.01 -61.32 -0.27
C GLY A 110 25.07 -62.24 0.96
N PHE A 111 25.67 -61.81 2.07
CA PHE A 111 25.75 -62.59 3.31
C PHE A 111 25.05 -61.91 4.49
N THR A 112 24.45 -62.69 5.39
CA THR A 112 24.34 -62.30 6.80
C THR A 112 25.58 -62.79 7.55
N PHE A 113 26.39 -61.88 8.04
CA PHE A 113 27.49 -62.17 8.97
C PHE A 113 26.97 -62.09 10.41
N ASN A 114 27.05 -63.20 11.13
CA ASN A 114 26.88 -63.20 12.58
C ASN A 114 28.26 -63.02 13.23
N SER A 115 28.59 -61.77 13.54
CA SER A 115 29.89 -61.34 14.07
C SER A 115 30.20 -61.98 15.42
N ARG A 116 29.18 -62.30 16.21
CA ARG A 116 29.31 -62.92 17.54
C ARG A 116 28.07 -63.73 17.89
N ALA A 117 28.12 -65.03 17.64
CA ALA A 117 27.02 -65.96 18.00
C ALA A 117 27.13 -66.55 19.41
N GLU A 118 28.31 -66.44 20.06
CA GLU A 118 28.59 -67.06 21.36
C GLU A 118 28.64 -66.01 22.48
N ALA A 119 27.68 -66.05 23.40
CA ALA A 119 27.56 -65.09 24.51
C ALA A 119 28.77 -65.02 25.45
N ALA A 120 29.67 -66.01 25.45
CA ALA A 120 30.89 -66.01 26.26
C ALA A 120 32.09 -65.32 25.59
N ALA A 121 32.01 -65.02 24.28
CA ALA A 121 33.08 -64.33 23.57
C ALA A 121 33.03 -62.84 23.89
N THR A 122 34.16 -62.20 24.22
CA THR A 122 34.22 -60.75 24.44
C THR A 122 34.48 -59.96 23.15
N TYR A 123 34.81 -60.66 22.06
CA TYR A 123 35.14 -60.09 20.75
C TYR A 123 34.60 -60.99 19.62
N GLY A 124 34.16 -60.38 18.53
CA GLY A 124 33.90 -61.04 17.26
C GLY A 124 33.75 -60.05 16.11
N ALA A 125 34.06 -60.47 14.88
CA ALA A 125 33.93 -59.60 13.71
C ALA A 125 33.27 -60.30 12.50
N GLY A 126 32.49 -59.56 11.71
CA GLY A 126 31.98 -60.05 10.43
C GLY A 126 33.13 -60.14 9.42
N ILE A 127 33.63 -58.98 9.02
CA ILE A 127 34.75 -58.85 8.08
C ILE A 127 35.90 -58.09 8.74
N GLN A 128 37.12 -58.60 8.63
CA GLN A 128 38.32 -57.93 9.12
C GLN A 128 39.39 -57.90 8.02
N ILE A 129 39.49 -56.79 7.28
CA ILE A 129 40.45 -56.59 6.18
C ILE A 129 41.28 -55.33 6.45
N TYR A 130 42.51 -55.49 6.92
CA TYR A 130 43.27 -54.42 7.57
C TYR A 130 44.75 -54.40 7.16
N ARG A 131 45.41 -53.27 7.44
CA ARG A 131 46.85 -53.04 7.21
C ARG A 131 47.28 -53.13 5.74
N ALA A 132 46.47 -52.64 4.81
CA ALA A 132 46.94 -52.37 3.46
C ALA A 132 47.81 -51.09 3.45
N THR A 133 49.00 -51.18 4.03
CA THR A 133 49.91 -50.05 4.25
C THR A 133 50.82 -49.75 3.06
N ASP A 134 51.24 -50.78 2.33
CA ASP A 134 52.33 -50.68 1.35
C ASP A 134 51.88 -50.86 -0.12
N GLY A 135 50.66 -51.37 -0.34
CA GLY A 135 50.13 -51.72 -1.65
C GLY A 135 48.66 -51.34 -1.77
N PRO A 136 48.18 -50.92 -2.96
CA PRO A 136 46.83 -50.40 -3.12
C PRO A 136 45.78 -51.49 -2.87
N LEU A 137 44.75 -51.13 -2.11
CA LEU A 137 43.60 -51.97 -1.81
C LEU A 137 42.34 -51.37 -2.43
N THR A 138 41.68 -52.14 -3.30
CA THR A 138 40.31 -51.92 -3.72
C THR A 138 39.40 -52.88 -2.96
N LEU A 139 38.35 -52.37 -2.33
CA LEU A 139 37.44 -53.13 -1.51
C LEU A 139 36.00 -52.68 -1.79
N SER A 140 35.12 -53.62 -2.09
CA SER A 140 33.68 -53.41 -2.20
C SER A 140 32.98 -54.35 -1.22
N ILE A 141 32.23 -53.80 -0.26
CA ILE A 141 31.43 -54.57 0.68
C ILE A 141 29.99 -54.08 0.57
N HIS A 142 29.11 -54.91 0.01
CA HIS A 142 27.75 -54.45 -0.27
C HIS A 142 26.66 -55.52 -0.20
N ASP A 143 25.41 -55.08 -0.03
CA ASP A 143 24.24 -55.97 0.03
C ASP A 143 24.39 -57.08 1.08
N ASN A 144 25.06 -56.81 2.20
CA ASN A 144 25.21 -57.72 3.33
C ASN A 144 24.30 -57.31 4.51
N ARG A 145 24.19 -58.20 5.49
CA ARG A 145 23.62 -57.92 6.81
C ARG A 145 24.63 -58.32 7.90
N PHE A 146 24.78 -57.53 8.95
CA PHE A 146 25.66 -57.84 10.08
C PHE A 146 24.83 -57.89 11.36
N ILE A 147 24.98 -58.97 12.12
CA ILE A 147 24.23 -59.21 13.36
C ILE A 147 25.14 -59.77 14.45
N GLU A 148 24.64 -59.82 15.68
CA GLU A 148 25.26 -60.48 16.83
C GLU A 148 24.22 -60.93 17.87
N ASP A 149 24.64 -61.66 18.91
CA ASP A 149 23.80 -62.00 20.05
C ASP A 149 23.60 -60.83 21.04
N ARG A 150 22.62 -59.97 20.73
CA ARG A 150 22.16 -58.88 21.61
C ARG A 150 21.44 -59.36 22.89
N ALA A 151 21.01 -60.62 22.96
CA ALA A 151 20.16 -61.12 24.04
C ALA A 151 20.93 -61.48 25.33
N SER A 152 22.26 -61.53 25.25
CA SER A 152 23.14 -61.90 26.37
C SER A 152 23.16 -60.89 27.53
N GLY A 153 22.75 -59.63 27.30
CA GLY A 153 22.68 -58.57 28.33
C GLY A 153 24.02 -58.19 28.95
N ASP A 154 25.12 -58.60 28.31
CA ASP A 154 26.49 -58.35 28.73
C ASP A 154 26.95 -56.97 28.24
N SER A 155 27.34 -56.07 29.14
CA SER A 155 27.79 -54.71 28.81
C SER A 155 29.26 -54.61 28.39
N ASP A 156 30.05 -55.69 28.49
CA ASP A 156 31.52 -55.63 28.35
C ASP A 156 32.04 -56.31 27.06
N HIS A 157 31.19 -56.47 26.03
CA HIS A 157 31.54 -57.16 24.78
C HIS A 157 31.55 -56.24 23.55
N TRP A 158 32.35 -56.62 22.53
CA TRP A 158 32.48 -55.87 21.28
C TRP A 158 32.29 -56.79 20.07
N GLY A 159 31.13 -56.74 19.40
CA GLY A 159 30.92 -57.33 18.09
C GLY A 159 30.97 -56.28 16.98
N THR A 160 31.98 -56.34 16.14
CA THR A 160 32.21 -55.40 15.04
C THR A 160 31.65 -55.96 13.73
N SER A 161 30.94 -55.19 12.92
CA SER A 161 30.54 -55.61 11.59
C SER A 161 31.75 -55.67 10.65
N ILE A 162 32.47 -54.55 10.52
CA ILE A 162 33.61 -54.38 9.62
C ILE A 162 34.79 -53.75 10.36
N PHE A 163 35.93 -54.42 10.34
CA PHE A 163 37.21 -53.88 10.80
C PHE A 163 38.13 -53.69 9.59
N ALA A 164 38.26 -52.45 9.10
CA ALA A 164 39.08 -52.11 7.94
C ALA A 164 40.06 -50.96 8.18
N CYS A 165 40.83 -51.07 9.27
CA CYS A 165 41.82 -50.07 9.67
C CYS A 165 43.16 -50.19 8.93
N HIS A 166 43.93 -49.10 8.94
CA HIS A 166 45.30 -49.00 8.40
C HIS A 166 45.40 -49.25 6.89
N ASN A 167 44.37 -48.91 6.14
CA ASN A 167 44.35 -48.96 4.68
C ASN A 167 44.91 -47.66 4.10
N ARG A 168 46.24 -47.48 4.26
CA ARG A 168 46.97 -46.24 3.98
C ARG A 168 47.37 -46.04 2.52
N ALA A 169 47.34 -47.11 1.72
CA ALA A 169 47.63 -47.05 0.28
C ALA A 169 46.34 -46.99 -0.57
N ALA A 170 45.20 -46.74 0.05
CA ALA A 170 43.88 -46.69 -0.56
C ALA A 170 43.48 -45.24 -0.86
N SER A 171 44.22 -44.58 -1.77
CA SER A 171 43.90 -43.22 -2.23
C SER A 171 42.80 -43.21 -3.29
N ARG A 172 42.00 -42.14 -3.35
CA ARG A 172 41.14 -41.87 -4.51
C ARG A 172 41.93 -41.90 -5.82
N ASP A 173 41.29 -42.33 -6.90
CA ASP A 173 41.88 -42.29 -8.23
C ASP A 173 41.84 -40.86 -8.84
N GLY A 174 42.40 -40.69 -10.04
CA GLY A 174 42.40 -39.39 -10.73
C GLY A 174 41.02 -38.88 -11.16
N ALA A 175 39.96 -39.69 -10.99
CA ALA A 175 38.56 -39.32 -11.22
C ALA A 175 37.79 -39.07 -9.91
N GLY A 176 38.43 -39.21 -8.74
CA GLY A 176 37.82 -39.01 -7.43
C GLY A 176 37.11 -40.23 -6.86
N ASN A 177 37.19 -41.41 -7.50
CA ASN A 177 36.54 -42.61 -6.99
C ASN A 177 37.30 -43.14 -5.77
N ALA A 178 36.59 -43.42 -4.68
CA ALA A 178 37.19 -44.08 -3.54
C ALA A 178 37.52 -45.55 -3.88
N PRO A 179 38.67 -46.05 -3.43
CA PRO A 179 39.04 -47.45 -3.64
C PRO A 179 38.35 -48.40 -2.66
N VAL A 180 37.83 -47.89 -1.53
CA VAL A 180 37.07 -48.66 -0.55
C VAL A 180 35.62 -48.16 -0.56
N LEU A 181 34.69 -49.03 -0.93
CA LEU A 181 33.26 -48.77 -1.04
C LEU A 181 32.49 -49.70 -0.10
N ILE A 182 31.65 -49.13 0.76
CA ILE A 182 30.79 -49.88 1.68
C ILE A 182 29.36 -49.39 1.51
N TYR A 183 28.48 -50.20 0.91
CA TYR A 183 27.14 -49.73 0.57
C TYR A 183 26.02 -50.76 0.58
N ASN A 184 24.77 -50.33 0.70
CA ASN A 184 23.58 -51.20 0.74
C ASN A 184 23.59 -52.28 1.83
N ASN A 185 24.39 -52.10 2.89
CA ASN A 185 24.45 -53.06 4.00
C ASN A 185 23.43 -52.70 5.09
N ILE A 186 23.03 -53.71 5.85
CA ILE A 186 22.26 -53.55 7.09
C ILE A 186 23.17 -53.95 8.25
N ASP A 187 23.42 -53.07 9.19
CA ASP A 187 24.21 -53.32 10.37
C ASP A 187 23.34 -53.21 11.63
N GLU A 188 23.23 -54.33 12.33
CA GLU A 188 22.54 -54.48 13.60
C GLU A 188 23.51 -55.06 14.65
N THR A 189 24.82 -54.87 14.47
CA THR A 189 25.82 -55.14 15.52
C THR A 189 25.86 -54.00 16.53
N TRP A 190 26.42 -54.20 17.72
CA TRP A 190 26.68 -53.11 18.64
C TRP A 190 27.90 -52.31 18.20
N GLY A 191 29.00 -52.95 17.82
CA GLY A 191 30.29 -52.29 17.61
C GLY A 191 30.54 -51.70 16.22
N GLY A 192 29.54 -51.73 15.34
CA GLY A 192 29.55 -51.06 14.04
C GLY A 192 30.82 -51.34 13.22
N MET A 193 31.31 -50.32 12.53
CA MET A 193 32.50 -50.39 11.68
C MET A 193 33.68 -49.62 12.28
N THR A 194 34.87 -50.23 12.27
CA THR A 194 36.13 -49.60 12.66
C THR A 194 36.99 -49.30 11.42
N MET A 195 37.14 -48.02 11.08
CA MET A 195 37.73 -47.54 9.82
C MET A 195 38.98 -46.66 10.03
N SER A 196 39.65 -46.84 11.16
CA SER A 196 40.76 -45.98 11.63
C SER A 196 41.99 -45.97 10.70
N ASN A 197 42.70 -44.84 10.62
CA ASN A 197 43.95 -44.70 9.86
C ASN A 197 43.87 -45.13 8.36
N ALA A 198 42.72 -44.90 7.71
CA ALA A 198 42.52 -45.11 6.27
C ALA A 198 42.79 -43.82 5.47
N GLN A 199 43.14 -43.96 4.18
CA GLN A 199 43.43 -42.81 3.31
C GLN A 199 42.21 -42.24 2.58
N ALA A 200 41.26 -43.05 2.14
CA ALA A 200 39.99 -42.63 1.53
C ALA A 200 39.00 -43.81 1.47
N PHE A 201 37.72 -43.55 1.69
CA PHE A 201 36.62 -44.52 1.53
C PHE A 201 35.30 -43.80 1.31
N ASP A 202 34.34 -44.50 0.68
CA ASP A 202 32.94 -44.08 0.60
C ASP A 202 32.05 -45.08 1.36
N VAL A 203 31.21 -44.57 2.25
CA VAL A 203 30.18 -45.34 2.98
C VAL A 203 28.83 -44.77 2.61
N PHE A 204 27.99 -45.54 1.91
CA PHE A 204 26.72 -44.99 1.45
C PHE A 204 25.54 -45.95 1.35
N ASN A 205 24.33 -45.42 1.49
CA ASN A 205 23.08 -46.19 1.39
C ASN A 205 23.04 -47.43 2.31
N ASN A 206 23.68 -47.35 3.48
CA ASN A 206 23.62 -48.39 4.51
C ASN A 206 22.60 -48.01 5.59
N THR A 207 22.08 -49.01 6.29
CA THR A 207 21.25 -48.83 7.49
C THR A 207 22.01 -49.34 8.71
N PHE A 208 22.24 -48.48 9.70
CA PHE A 208 22.81 -48.81 10.99
C PHE A 208 21.73 -48.67 12.06
N ASP A 209 21.34 -49.77 12.71
CA ASP A 209 20.26 -49.77 13.71
C ASP A 209 20.73 -50.30 15.06
N GLY A 210 20.89 -49.40 16.02
CA GLY A 210 21.33 -49.71 17.38
C GLY A 210 22.83 -49.97 17.51
N CYS A 211 23.63 -49.55 16.53
CA CYS A 211 25.09 -49.61 16.58
C CYS A 211 25.63 -48.46 17.45
N SER A 212 26.35 -48.77 18.53
CA SER A 212 27.24 -47.84 19.20
C SER A 212 28.53 -47.70 18.40
N ASP A 213 28.93 -46.48 18.03
CA ASP A 213 30.05 -46.24 17.12
C ASP A 213 29.83 -46.95 15.77
N ALA A 214 28.64 -46.77 15.18
CA ALA A 214 28.28 -47.31 13.87
C ALA A 214 29.40 -47.09 12.84
N ILE A 215 30.06 -45.93 12.92
CA ILE A 215 31.36 -45.70 12.30
C ILE A 215 32.33 -45.09 13.32
N TYR A 216 33.38 -45.84 13.65
CA TYR A 216 34.50 -45.38 14.47
C TYR A 216 35.72 -45.03 13.62
N LEU A 217 36.20 -43.79 13.78
CA LEU A 217 37.33 -43.20 13.08
C LEU A 217 38.39 -42.68 14.05
N GLY A 218 39.28 -43.58 14.44
CA GLY A 218 40.47 -43.25 15.23
C GLY A 218 41.65 -42.79 14.36
N HIS A 219 42.24 -41.67 14.73
CA HIS A 219 43.49 -41.15 14.21
C HIS A 219 44.50 -41.05 15.35
N GLY A 220 45.47 -41.98 15.39
CA GLY A 220 46.58 -41.79 16.32
C GLY A 220 47.52 -42.95 16.67
N CYS A 221 47.51 -44.07 15.95
CA CYS A 221 48.36 -45.20 16.34
C CYS A 221 49.13 -45.86 15.18
N PRO A 222 50.45 -45.58 15.08
CA PRO A 222 51.04 -44.24 15.07
C PRO A 222 50.80 -43.58 13.69
N ASP A 223 50.57 -42.27 13.70
CA ASP A 223 50.65 -41.40 12.53
C ASP A 223 52.10 -40.96 12.33
N ALA A 224 52.67 -41.21 11.14
CA ALA A 224 54.04 -40.82 10.82
C ALA A 224 54.10 -39.70 9.77
N ALA A 225 55.18 -38.93 9.81
CA ALA A 225 55.45 -37.93 8.79
C ALA A 225 55.50 -38.56 7.39
N GLY A 226 54.72 -38.01 6.46
CA GLY A 226 54.60 -38.51 5.07
C GLY A 226 53.40 -39.44 4.83
N GLU A 227 52.62 -39.75 5.87
CA GLU A 227 51.35 -40.50 5.72
C GLU A 227 50.18 -39.55 5.49
N THR A 228 49.17 -40.03 4.76
CA THR A 228 47.94 -39.27 4.46
C THR A 228 46.71 -40.05 4.92
N PHE A 229 45.78 -39.35 5.58
CA PHE A 229 44.52 -39.86 6.11
C PHE A 229 43.37 -38.91 5.74
N GLY A 230 42.12 -39.36 5.77
CA GLY A 230 40.94 -38.50 5.52
C GLY A 230 40.31 -38.71 4.15
N ASP A 231 39.73 -37.67 3.54
CA ASP A 231 39.07 -37.79 2.22
C ASP A 231 37.95 -38.84 2.20
N HIS A 232 37.26 -38.97 3.33
CA HIS A 232 36.15 -39.90 3.52
C HIS A 232 34.85 -39.24 3.07
N HIS A 233 33.97 -40.01 2.41
CA HIS A 233 32.65 -39.56 2.02
C HIS A 233 31.59 -40.49 2.61
N ILE A 234 30.75 -39.96 3.50
CA ILE A 234 29.71 -40.72 4.19
C ILE A 234 28.38 -40.12 3.76
N TYR A 235 27.60 -40.85 2.95
CA TYR A 235 26.38 -40.27 2.38
C TYR A 235 25.20 -41.21 2.15
N GLY A 236 23.98 -40.70 2.19
CA GLY A 236 22.79 -41.52 1.91
C GLY A 236 22.53 -42.62 2.94
N ASN A 237 23.19 -42.63 4.10
CA ASN A 237 23.00 -43.67 5.12
C ASN A 237 21.90 -43.30 6.11
N THR A 238 21.33 -44.30 6.77
CA THR A 238 20.43 -44.13 7.90
C THR A 238 21.10 -44.65 9.17
N PHE A 239 21.20 -43.79 10.18
CA PHE A 239 21.75 -44.09 11.50
C PHE A 239 20.64 -43.94 12.55
N SER A 240 20.20 -45.05 13.11
CA SER A 240 19.08 -45.10 14.03
C SER A 240 19.46 -45.75 15.37
N ASN A 241 18.89 -45.25 16.46
CA ASN A 241 18.89 -45.90 17.78
C ASN A 241 20.27 -46.16 18.42
N ALA A 242 21.34 -45.46 18.01
CA ALA A 242 22.62 -45.50 18.74
C ALA A 242 22.39 -44.89 20.13
N SER A 243 22.58 -45.63 21.23
CA SER A 243 22.16 -45.17 22.55
C SER A 243 23.01 -45.70 23.70
N ASP A 244 23.43 -44.80 24.60
CA ASP A 244 24.07 -45.13 25.87
C ASP A 244 23.18 -46.03 26.76
N SER A 245 21.87 -46.08 26.51
CA SER A 245 20.97 -46.99 27.21
C SER A 245 21.16 -48.47 26.80
N LEU A 246 21.62 -48.71 25.56
CA LEU A 246 22.06 -50.02 25.09
C LEU A 246 23.43 -50.38 25.70
N HIS A 247 24.25 -49.38 26.04
CA HIS A 247 25.56 -49.56 26.65
C HIS A 247 25.81 -48.62 27.85
N PRO A 248 25.29 -48.96 29.04
CA PRO A 248 25.39 -48.09 30.22
C PRO A 248 26.84 -47.85 30.65
N GLY A 249 27.30 -46.60 30.61
CA GLY A 249 28.62 -46.19 31.11
C GLY A 249 29.66 -45.81 30.05
N SER A 250 29.30 -45.82 28.76
CA SER A 250 30.06 -45.22 27.67
C SER A 250 29.17 -44.27 26.87
N LEU A 251 29.76 -43.23 26.29
CA LEU A 251 29.10 -42.36 25.31
C LEU A 251 29.18 -43.04 23.94
N THR A 252 28.04 -43.36 23.33
CA THR A 252 27.95 -44.12 22.08
C THR A 252 27.31 -43.29 20.95
N PRO A 253 28.09 -42.43 20.26
CA PRO A 253 27.60 -41.73 19.10
C PRO A 253 27.34 -42.68 17.92
N ALA A 254 26.58 -42.24 16.91
CA ALA A 254 26.47 -43.00 15.66
C ALA A 254 27.77 -42.92 14.85
N ILE A 255 28.35 -41.74 14.70
CA ILE A 255 29.68 -41.55 14.10
C ILE A 255 30.62 -40.95 15.16
N ASP A 256 31.76 -41.61 15.38
CA ASP A 256 32.78 -41.14 16.32
C ASP A 256 34.12 -40.87 15.63
N TRP A 257 34.57 -39.63 15.67
CA TRP A 257 35.89 -39.21 15.22
C TRP A 257 36.78 -38.95 16.42
N GLN A 258 37.82 -39.77 16.60
CA GLN A 258 38.77 -39.61 17.70
C GLN A 258 40.18 -39.33 17.21
N TYR A 259 40.73 -38.18 17.58
CA TYR A 259 42.10 -37.78 17.28
C TYR A 259 42.97 -37.79 18.55
N TYR A 260 43.89 -38.75 18.61
CA TYR A 260 44.77 -39.00 19.77
C TYR A 260 46.24 -39.25 19.36
N GLY A 261 46.60 -38.95 18.12
CA GLY A 261 47.93 -39.14 17.52
C GLY A 261 48.96 -38.05 17.79
N SER A 262 50.17 -38.24 17.23
CA SER A 262 51.26 -37.26 17.30
C SER A 262 51.11 -36.08 16.34
N GLY A 263 50.14 -36.14 15.41
CA GLY A 263 49.79 -35.07 14.46
C GLY A 263 50.77 -34.91 13.31
N LEU A 264 51.57 -35.93 13.03
CA LEU A 264 52.66 -35.83 12.03
C LEU A 264 52.21 -36.18 10.60
N GLY A 265 51.04 -36.79 10.44
CA GLY A 265 50.44 -37.11 9.13
C GLY A 265 49.70 -35.93 8.50
N THR A 266 49.38 -36.05 7.22
CA THR A 266 48.47 -35.14 6.51
C THR A 266 47.04 -35.63 6.67
N HIS A 267 46.14 -34.79 7.16
CA HIS A 267 44.73 -35.10 7.30
C HIS A 267 43.91 -34.30 6.29
N LEU A 268 43.17 -35.01 5.44
CA LEU A 268 42.34 -34.43 4.38
C LEU A 268 40.89 -34.25 4.89
N PRO A 269 40.16 -33.23 4.38
CA PRO A 269 38.74 -33.02 4.65
C PRO A 269 37.90 -34.26 4.40
N SER A 270 36.84 -34.45 5.17
CA SER A 270 35.84 -35.50 4.94
C SER A 270 34.46 -34.86 4.85
N LEU A 271 33.60 -35.44 4.01
CA LEU A 271 32.26 -34.95 3.70
C LEU A 271 31.22 -35.94 4.27
N ILE A 272 30.28 -35.42 5.04
CA ILE A 272 29.16 -36.17 5.60
C ILE A 272 27.88 -35.50 5.11
N GLU A 273 27.20 -36.11 4.13
CA GLU A 273 26.04 -35.49 3.49
C GLU A 273 24.91 -36.46 3.16
N ARG A 274 23.66 -35.98 3.04
CA ARG A 274 22.50 -36.79 2.64
C ARG A 274 22.22 -37.97 3.56
N ASN A 275 22.64 -37.92 4.82
CA ASN A 275 22.38 -38.98 5.80
C ASN A 275 21.16 -38.63 6.66
N VAL A 276 20.52 -39.66 7.19
CA VAL A 276 19.45 -39.55 8.18
C VAL A 276 19.97 -40.05 9.52
N PHE A 277 19.99 -39.17 10.53
CA PHE A 277 20.32 -39.48 11.90
C PHE A 277 19.06 -39.37 12.76
N GLU A 278 18.54 -40.50 13.24
CA GLU A 278 17.30 -40.54 14.00
C GLU A 278 17.41 -41.27 15.34
N ASN A 279 16.83 -40.67 16.38
CA ASN A 279 16.70 -41.27 17.72
C ASN A 279 18.03 -41.75 18.35
N ASN A 280 19.15 -41.08 18.04
CA ASN A 280 20.44 -41.39 18.64
C ASN A 280 20.67 -40.58 19.93
N GLY A 281 21.47 -41.12 20.86
CA GLY A 281 21.99 -40.35 21.99
C GLY A 281 22.86 -39.19 21.49
N THR A 282 23.91 -39.49 20.74
CA THR A 282 24.69 -38.50 19.99
C THR A 282 24.74 -38.95 18.53
N ALA A 283 24.42 -38.09 17.56
CA ALA A 283 24.52 -38.47 16.16
C ALA A 283 25.98 -38.46 15.70
N ILE A 284 26.68 -37.33 15.83
CA ILE A 284 28.10 -37.22 15.43
C ILE A 284 28.91 -36.62 16.58
N ARG A 285 30.05 -37.26 16.88
CA ARG A 285 31.03 -36.74 17.84
C ARG A 285 32.41 -36.61 17.22
N PHE A 286 33.08 -35.51 17.54
CA PHE A 286 34.48 -35.25 17.24
C PHE A 286 35.25 -35.02 18.54
N VAL A 287 36.38 -35.71 18.71
CA VAL A 287 37.26 -35.62 19.88
C VAL A 287 38.67 -35.19 19.44
N MET A 288 39.05 -33.97 19.81
CA MET A 288 40.23 -33.25 19.31
C MET A 288 41.19 -32.89 20.45
N ASP A 289 41.86 -33.90 21.03
CA ASP A 289 42.67 -33.75 22.25
C ASP A 289 44.16 -33.47 22.03
N THR A 290 44.60 -33.42 20.76
CA THR A 290 46.00 -33.31 20.39
C THR A 290 46.28 -32.03 19.62
N ASN A 291 47.38 -31.35 19.92
CA ASN A 291 47.76 -30.13 19.21
C ASN A 291 48.27 -30.46 17.79
N MET A 292 47.35 -30.57 16.83
CA MET A 292 47.64 -30.84 15.42
C MET A 292 46.78 -29.98 14.49
N ALA A 293 47.13 -29.98 13.21
CA ALA A 293 46.30 -29.35 12.19
C ALA A 293 45.15 -30.30 11.83
N TYR A 294 43.93 -29.90 12.19
CA TYR A 294 42.72 -30.63 11.85
C TYR A 294 42.22 -30.28 10.46
N PRO A 295 41.66 -31.24 9.70
CA PRO A 295 40.95 -30.92 8.47
C PRO A 295 39.66 -30.15 8.78
N LEU A 296 39.20 -29.35 7.83
CA LEU A 296 37.84 -28.80 7.88
C LEU A 296 36.85 -29.92 7.57
N PHE A 297 35.95 -30.20 8.49
CA PHE A 297 34.84 -31.12 8.28
C PHE A 297 33.65 -30.37 7.72
N SER A 298 33.00 -30.96 6.72
CA SER A 298 31.74 -30.46 6.17
C SER A 298 30.67 -31.52 6.43
N VAL A 299 29.66 -31.12 7.21
CA VAL A 299 28.51 -31.94 7.60
C VAL A 299 27.28 -31.25 7.06
N THR A 300 26.92 -31.45 5.81
CA THR A 300 25.88 -30.67 5.11
C THR A 300 24.79 -31.56 4.55
N ASP A 301 23.60 -31.05 4.28
CA ASP A 301 22.52 -31.80 3.62
C ASP A 301 22.11 -33.07 4.37
N ASN A 302 22.13 -33.08 5.70
CA ASN A 302 21.68 -34.21 6.53
C ASN A 302 20.38 -33.89 7.25
N VAL A 303 19.72 -34.97 7.69
CA VAL A 303 18.52 -34.94 8.52
C VAL A 303 18.89 -35.39 9.93
N PHE A 304 18.58 -34.58 10.94
CA PHE A 304 18.73 -34.91 12.34
C PHE A 304 17.38 -34.84 13.06
N ILE A 305 16.85 -35.98 13.53
CA ILE A 305 15.53 -36.04 14.18
C ILE A 305 15.58 -36.85 15.47
N GLY A 306 15.01 -36.33 16.55
CA GLY A 306 14.86 -37.09 17.81
C GLY A 306 16.16 -37.46 18.52
N ASN A 307 17.31 -36.94 18.09
CA ASN A 307 18.58 -37.17 18.75
C ASN A 307 18.69 -36.35 20.04
N THR A 308 19.39 -36.86 21.06
CA THR A 308 19.65 -36.07 22.29
C THR A 308 20.74 -35.02 22.06
N THR A 309 21.68 -35.29 21.17
CA THR A 309 22.73 -34.36 20.71
C THR A 309 22.99 -34.61 19.23
N HIS A 310 22.97 -33.58 18.40
CA HIS A 310 23.16 -33.72 16.96
C HIS A 310 24.65 -33.78 16.61
N ILE A 311 25.39 -32.72 16.90
CA ILE A 311 26.83 -32.63 16.61
C ILE A 311 27.54 -32.14 17.86
N LEU A 312 28.57 -32.88 18.27
CA LEU A 312 29.39 -32.54 19.43
C LEU A 312 30.87 -32.50 19.06
N ALA A 313 31.53 -31.38 19.31
CA ALA A 313 32.98 -31.23 19.16
C ALA A 313 33.64 -31.00 20.53
N LEU A 314 34.51 -31.92 20.94
CA LEU A 314 35.19 -31.93 22.24
C LEU A 314 36.71 -31.81 22.07
N GLY A 315 37.38 -31.42 23.14
CA GLY A 315 38.84 -31.34 23.23
C GLY A 315 39.38 -29.92 23.19
N THR A 316 40.60 -29.73 23.68
CA THR A 316 41.23 -28.39 23.81
C THR A 316 41.54 -27.75 22.44
N TYR A 317 41.55 -28.55 21.36
CA TYR A 317 41.93 -28.12 20.02
C TYR A 317 40.80 -28.32 18.99
N ALA A 318 39.54 -28.43 19.43
CA ALA A 318 38.40 -28.60 18.54
C ALA A 318 38.27 -27.41 17.56
N PRO A 319 38.29 -27.64 16.23
CA PRO A 319 38.04 -26.60 15.24
C PRO A 319 36.54 -26.31 15.12
N THR A 320 36.20 -25.21 14.45
CA THR A 320 34.83 -24.98 14.00
C THR A 320 34.45 -26.00 12.93
N ILE A 321 33.27 -26.61 13.06
CA ILE A 321 32.71 -27.56 12.09
C ILE A 321 31.67 -26.82 11.24
N ASP A 322 31.77 -26.95 9.92
CA ASP A 322 30.72 -26.52 8.99
C ASP A 322 29.57 -27.53 9.03
N ALA A 323 28.43 -27.08 9.53
CA ALA A 323 27.17 -27.80 9.55
C ALA A 323 26.03 -27.01 8.91
N SER A 324 26.33 -26.23 7.88
CA SER A 324 25.33 -25.55 7.05
C SER A 324 24.43 -26.55 6.29
N SER A 325 23.26 -26.08 5.84
CA SER A 325 22.35 -26.85 4.97
C SER A 325 21.82 -28.16 5.57
N ASN A 326 21.61 -28.24 6.90
CA ASN A 326 20.99 -29.41 7.52
C ASN A 326 19.55 -29.14 7.98
N TRP A 327 18.73 -30.19 8.00
CA TRP A 327 17.46 -30.22 8.70
C TRP A 327 17.64 -30.76 10.11
N TRP A 328 17.20 -30.01 11.11
CA TRP A 328 17.44 -30.30 12.53
C TRP A 328 16.20 -30.83 13.27
N GLY A 329 15.16 -31.22 12.53
CA GLY A 329 13.87 -31.60 13.10
C GLY A 329 12.94 -30.42 13.43
N THR A 330 13.44 -29.19 13.27
CA THR A 330 12.72 -27.92 13.43
C THR A 330 13.44 -26.85 12.61
N ASP A 331 12.69 -25.81 12.22
CA ASP A 331 13.14 -24.56 11.59
C ASP A 331 13.45 -23.44 12.60
N ASP A 332 13.35 -23.71 13.92
CA ASP A 332 13.67 -22.75 14.98
C ASP A 332 15.14 -22.89 15.44
N PRO A 333 16.03 -21.92 15.12
CA PRO A 333 17.43 -21.97 15.53
C PRO A 333 17.63 -22.07 17.04
N ALA A 334 16.75 -21.46 17.84
CA ALA A 334 16.89 -21.44 19.29
C ALA A 334 16.65 -22.82 19.92
N SER A 335 15.82 -23.64 19.27
CA SER A 335 15.59 -25.04 19.66
C SER A 335 16.75 -25.96 19.26
N VAL A 336 17.50 -25.62 18.20
CA VAL A 336 18.66 -26.39 17.72
C VAL A 336 19.93 -26.08 18.51
N ALA A 337 20.16 -24.81 18.87
CA ALA A 337 21.36 -24.36 19.58
C ALA A 337 21.80 -25.22 20.78
N PRO A 338 20.92 -25.68 21.70
CA PRO A 338 21.34 -26.53 22.82
C PRO A 338 21.69 -27.98 22.43
N LEU A 339 21.40 -28.41 21.20
CA LEU A 339 21.63 -29.77 20.69
C LEU A 339 22.92 -29.87 19.86
N VAL A 340 23.58 -28.75 19.58
CA VAL A 340 24.87 -28.66 18.88
C VAL A 340 25.95 -28.10 19.81
N GLY A 341 27.20 -28.49 19.60
CA GLY A 341 28.33 -27.98 20.37
C GLY A 341 28.69 -26.52 20.02
N ASP A 342 29.36 -25.82 20.95
CA ASP A 342 29.76 -24.41 20.82
C ASP A 342 30.69 -24.11 19.63
N ASN A 343 31.27 -25.13 18.99
CA ASN A 343 32.16 -25.02 17.82
C ASN A 343 31.45 -25.38 16.50
N VAL A 344 30.13 -25.43 16.46
CA VAL A 344 29.39 -25.79 15.25
C VAL A 344 28.85 -24.51 14.61
N ASP A 345 29.10 -24.35 13.31
CA ASP A 345 28.40 -23.40 12.46
C ASP A 345 27.22 -24.10 11.80
N PHE A 346 26.00 -23.77 12.22
CA PHE A 346 24.78 -24.45 11.76
C PHE A 346 23.82 -23.53 10.99
N SER A 347 24.31 -22.37 10.55
CA SER A 347 23.62 -21.48 9.63
C SER A 347 24.24 -21.63 8.24
N PRO A 348 23.47 -21.57 7.15
CA PRO A 348 22.00 -21.65 7.12
C PRO A 348 21.47 -23.02 7.56
N MET A 349 20.22 -23.05 8.02
CA MET A 349 19.45 -24.27 8.29
C MET A 349 18.32 -24.46 7.28
N LEU A 350 17.93 -25.70 7.02
CA LEU A 350 16.78 -26.00 6.17
C LEU A 350 15.46 -25.78 6.91
N ASN A 351 14.41 -25.41 6.19
CA ASN A 351 13.07 -25.22 6.76
C ASN A 351 12.14 -26.43 6.57
N SER A 352 12.60 -27.46 5.84
CA SER A 352 11.86 -28.69 5.62
C SER A 352 12.76 -29.91 5.82
N GLY A 353 12.19 -30.96 6.42
CA GLY A 353 12.79 -32.29 6.50
C GLY A 353 12.30 -33.24 5.40
N ASP A 354 11.40 -32.79 4.54
CA ASP A 354 10.93 -33.58 3.41
C ASP A 354 12.07 -33.78 2.41
N ASP A 355 12.02 -34.90 1.68
CA ASP A 355 12.97 -35.16 0.59
C ASP A 355 12.62 -34.26 -0.61
N GLY A 356 13.53 -33.35 -0.96
CA GLY A 356 13.35 -32.38 -2.04
C GLY A 356 13.34 -33.00 -3.44
N ASP A 357 13.92 -34.19 -3.61
CA ASP A 357 13.88 -34.97 -4.85
C ASP A 357 13.84 -36.48 -4.56
N PRO A 358 12.66 -37.01 -4.19
CA PRO A 358 12.49 -38.43 -3.82
C PRO A 358 12.67 -39.39 -5.01
N GLY A 359 12.87 -38.88 -6.23
CA GLY A 359 13.24 -39.67 -7.40
C GLY A 359 14.73 -40.06 -7.43
N THR A 360 15.57 -39.34 -6.67
CA THR A 360 17.00 -39.57 -6.53
C THR A 360 17.28 -40.49 -5.34
N VAL A 361 18.32 -41.33 -5.44
CA VAL A 361 18.66 -42.27 -4.36
C VAL A 361 19.27 -41.52 -3.17
N GLY A 362 18.75 -41.78 -1.97
CA GLY A 362 19.12 -41.08 -0.74
C GLY A 362 18.31 -39.80 -0.56
N TRP A 363 18.25 -39.29 0.66
CA TRP A 363 17.51 -38.06 0.97
C TRP A 363 18.18 -36.85 0.30
N GLN A 364 17.39 -35.97 -0.33
CA GLN A 364 17.87 -34.72 -0.93
C GLN A 364 17.32 -33.50 -0.17
N PRO A 365 18.12 -32.44 0.03
CA PRO A 365 17.66 -31.23 0.69
C PRO A 365 16.70 -30.43 -0.18
N ASP A 366 15.69 -29.82 0.44
CA ASP A 366 14.91 -28.74 -0.15
C ASP A 366 15.57 -27.39 0.17
N LEU A 367 16.22 -26.79 -0.84
CA LEU A 367 16.90 -25.50 -0.74
C LEU A 367 16.02 -24.32 -1.15
N THR A 368 14.75 -24.54 -1.51
CA THR A 368 13.85 -23.46 -1.92
C THR A 368 13.45 -22.55 -0.75
N SER A 369 13.64 -23.04 0.48
CA SER A 369 13.42 -22.28 1.70
C SER A 369 14.41 -22.65 2.80
N ILE A 370 15.20 -21.66 3.23
CA ILE A 370 16.19 -21.82 4.31
C ILE A 370 16.11 -20.67 5.32
N THR A 371 16.66 -20.87 6.50
CA THR A 371 16.77 -19.84 7.55
C THR A 371 18.24 -19.55 7.88
N VAL A 372 18.60 -18.27 7.95
CA VAL A 372 19.90 -17.78 8.43
C VAL A 372 19.75 -17.12 9.80
N HIS A 373 20.70 -17.35 10.71
CA HIS A 373 20.60 -16.87 12.10
C HIS A 373 21.95 -16.56 12.73
N THR A 374 21.98 -15.81 13.82
CA THR A 374 23.23 -15.41 14.50
C THR A 374 23.79 -16.41 15.51
N LEU A 375 23.04 -17.46 15.85
CA LEU A 375 23.46 -18.49 16.82
C LEU A 375 24.58 -19.40 16.27
N GLY A 376 25.42 -19.94 17.15
CA GLY A 376 26.55 -20.81 16.80
C GLY A 376 27.82 -20.04 16.42
N GLN A 377 28.86 -20.76 15.99
CA GLN A 377 30.04 -20.14 15.37
C GLN A 377 29.76 -19.79 13.92
N GLN A 378 30.59 -18.93 13.34
CA GLN A 378 30.61 -18.67 11.90
C GLN A 378 31.95 -19.16 11.36
N LEU A 379 31.93 -19.98 10.32
CA LEU A 379 33.11 -20.47 9.62
C LEU A 379 33.32 -19.69 8.32
N GLY A 380 34.50 -19.10 8.16
CA GLY A 380 34.84 -18.35 6.96
C GLY A 380 34.64 -16.85 7.12
N THR A 381 34.54 -16.14 6.00
CA THR A 381 34.44 -14.67 5.95
C THR A 381 33.21 -14.16 5.23
N THR A 382 32.47 -15.02 4.53
CA THR A 382 31.17 -14.68 3.93
C THR A 382 30.19 -14.45 5.07
N GLY A 383 29.36 -13.41 4.97
CA GLY A 383 28.34 -13.15 5.98
C GLY A 383 27.22 -14.19 5.91
N ARG A 384 26.46 -14.34 7.01
CA ARG A 384 25.49 -15.45 7.15
C ARG A 384 24.33 -15.34 6.19
N ILE A 385 23.87 -14.12 5.89
CA ILE A 385 22.83 -13.90 4.88
C ILE A 385 23.39 -14.26 3.51
N MET A 386 24.62 -13.82 3.20
CA MET A 386 25.24 -14.14 1.92
C MET A 386 25.54 -15.64 1.74
N GLU A 387 25.88 -16.37 2.80
CA GLU A 387 25.97 -17.84 2.76
C GLU A 387 24.64 -18.46 2.33
N GLY A 388 23.51 -17.97 2.86
CA GLY A 388 22.18 -18.40 2.42
C GLY A 388 21.88 -18.02 0.98
N VAL A 389 22.18 -16.80 0.56
CA VAL A 389 21.97 -16.32 -0.82
C VAL A 389 22.77 -17.14 -1.84
N GLU A 390 24.01 -17.49 -1.51
CA GLU A 390 24.89 -18.27 -2.39
C GLU A 390 24.50 -19.76 -2.45
N LEU A 391 23.74 -20.25 -1.45
CA LEU A 391 23.31 -21.64 -1.35
C LEU A 391 22.02 -21.93 -2.14
N VAL A 392 21.06 -21.01 -2.17
CA VAL A 392 19.72 -21.29 -2.71
C VAL A 392 19.67 -21.30 -4.25
N PRO A 393 18.82 -22.15 -4.87
CA PRO A 393 18.53 -22.08 -6.29
C PRO A 393 17.65 -20.87 -6.64
N ALA A 394 17.37 -20.68 -7.94
CA ALA A 394 16.42 -19.67 -8.38
C ALA A 394 15.01 -19.88 -7.76
N ASP A 395 14.24 -18.80 -7.66
CA ASP A 395 12.86 -18.80 -7.12
C ASP A 395 12.77 -19.28 -5.66
N SER A 396 13.73 -18.88 -4.83
CA SER A 396 13.86 -19.32 -3.42
C SER A 396 13.70 -18.18 -2.41
N THR A 397 13.40 -18.55 -1.16
CA THR A 397 13.31 -17.63 -0.03
C THR A 397 14.35 -17.94 1.04
N VAL A 398 15.12 -16.93 1.44
CA VAL A 398 16.00 -16.96 2.61
C VAL A 398 15.34 -16.17 3.74
N TYR A 399 14.97 -16.86 4.81
CA TYR A 399 14.43 -16.25 6.01
C TYR A 399 15.56 -15.79 6.92
N VAL A 400 15.51 -14.54 7.34
CA VAL A 400 16.51 -13.93 8.22
C VAL A 400 15.94 -13.86 9.64
N ALA A 401 16.49 -14.65 10.55
CA ALA A 401 16.08 -14.65 11.94
C ALA A 401 16.47 -13.33 12.64
N SER A 402 15.90 -13.07 13.81
CA SER A 402 16.22 -11.88 14.61
C SER A 402 17.72 -11.82 14.93
N GLY A 403 18.33 -10.65 14.70
CA GLY A 403 19.74 -10.43 15.00
C GLY A 403 20.31 -9.21 14.29
N THR A 404 21.59 -8.94 14.57
CA THR A 404 22.40 -7.98 13.81
C THR A 404 23.40 -8.77 12.99
N TYR A 405 23.39 -8.53 11.68
CA TYR A 405 24.23 -9.16 10.68
C TYR A 405 25.23 -8.13 10.19
N SER A 406 26.45 -8.25 10.70
CA SER A 406 27.53 -7.34 10.32
C SER A 406 28.17 -7.76 9.00
N GLU A 407 27.42 -7.57 7.92
CA GLU A 407 27.79 -7.95 6.57
C GLU A 407 27.21 -6.98 5.53
N GLN A 408 27.85 -6.96 4.36
CA GLN A 408 27.32 -6.31 3.17
C GLN A 408 26.65 -7.34 2.27
N LEU A 409 25.40 -7.08 1.88
CA LEU A 409 24.70 -7.94 0.93
C LEU A 409 25.21 -7.65 -0.47
N THR A 410 26.00 -8.55 -1.05
CA THR A 410 26.61 -8.36 -2.37
C THR A 410 25.98 -9.28 -3.41
N PHE A 411 25.11 -8.73 -4.25
CA PHE A 411 24.46 -9.46 -5.33
C PHE A 411 25.30 -9.43 -6.61
N THR A 412 25.96 -10.56 -6.91
CA THR A 412 26.66 -10.77 -8.19
C THR A 412 25.83 -11.59 -9.17
N THR A 413 25.00 -12.49 -8.64
CA THR A 413 24.02 -13.32 -9.36
C THR A 413 22.84 -13.58 -8.44
N ALA A 414 21.61 -13.50 -8.93
CA ALA A 414 20.40 -13.97 -8.25
C ALA A 414 19.23 -13.99 -9.24
N GLU A 415 18.27 -14.88 -9.03
CA GLU A 415 17.07 -15.03 -9.86
C GLU A 415 15.89 -15.46 -8.96
N GLY A 416 14.82 -14.66 -8.91
CA GLY A 416 13.63 -14.97 -8.12
C GLY A 416 13.88 -15.07 -6.61
N LEU A 417 14.85 -14.33 -6.07
CA LEU A 417 15.24 -14.40 -4.66
C LEU A 417 14.36 -13.49 -3.79
N THR A 418 13.84 -14.05 -2.70
CA THR A 418 13.25 -13.28 -1.59
C THR A 418 14.12 -13.37 -0.35
N LEU A 419 14.56 -12.23 0.19
CA LEU A 419 15.15 -12.11 1.53
C LEU A 419 14.08 -11.59 2.49
N SER A 420 13.62 -12.44 3.40
CA SER A 420 12.49 -12.14 4.28
C SER A 420 12.92 -12.13 5.74
N GLY A 421 12.90 -10.97 6.37
CA GLY A 421 13.24 -10.83 7.79
C GLY A 421 12.09 -11.22 8.72
N ASN A 422 12.43 -11.44 9.99
CA ASN A 422 11.41 -11.64 11.02
C ASN A 422 10.55 -10.37 11.20
N VAL A 423 9.26 -10.48 10.88
CA VAL A 423 8.28 -9.38 10.92
C VAL A 423 8.17 -8.66 12.26
N ALA A 424 8.49 -9.32 13.38
CA ALA A 424 8.35 -8.73 14.71
C ALA A 424 9.59 -7.95 15.16
N SER A 425 10.77 -8.30 14.61
CA SER A 425 12.04 -7.73 15.07
C SER A 425 12.79 -6.92 14.03
N LEU A 426 12.50 -7.09 12.74
CA LEU A 426 13.23 -6.50 11.60
C LEU A 426 14.76 -6.70 11.75
N PRO A 427 15.30 -7.87 11.36
CA PRO A 427 16.74 -8.15 11.46
C PRO A 427 17.58 -7.03 10.86
N VAL A 428 18.65 -6.67 11.57
CA VAL A 428 19.51 -5.54 11.21
C VAL A 428 20.65 -5.99 10.31
N VAL A 429 20.82 -5.34 9.17
CA VAL A 429 21.95 -5.48 8.25
C VAL A 429 22.75 -4.18 8.26
N ASP A 430 23.97 -4.20 8.80
CA ASP A 430 24.75 -2.97 9.05
C ASP A 430 25.81 -2.63 7.98
N GLY A 431 25.89 -3.41 6.90
CA GLY A 431 26.84 -3.22 5.80
C GLY A 431 26.22 -2.77 4.48
N GLY A 432 24.92 -2.48 4.44
CA GLY A 432 24.19 -2.07 3.23
C GLY A 432 24.08 -3.13 2.13
N VAL A 433 23.62 -2.72 0.96
CA VAL A 433 23.37 -3.55 -0.24
C VAL A 433 24.22 -3.09 -1.42
N LEU A 434 24.97 -4.01 -2.02
CA LEU A 434 25.79 -3.80 -3.21
C LEU A 434 25.29 -4.69 -4.35
N PHE A 435 24.92 -4.08 -5.47
CA PHE A 435 24.77 -4.80 -6.73
C PHE A 435 26.07 -4.72 -7.54
N ALA A 436 26.66 -5.88 -7.84
CA ALA A 436 27.92 -6.01 -8.58
C ALA A 436 27.79 -7.05 -9.73
N ASN A 437 26.57 -7.25 -10.23
CA ASN A 437 26.26 -8.25 -11.25
C ASN A 437 26.84 -7.88 -12.62
N SER A 438 27.38 -8.88 -13.31
CA SER A 438 27.91 -8.75 -14.69
C SER A 438 26.90 -9.17 -15.76
N THR A 439 25.88 -9.93 -15.36
CA THR A 439 24.72 -10.34 -16.16
C THR A 439 23.45 -9.82 -15.49
N ALA A 440 22.33 -9.76 -16.23
CA ALA A 440 21.07 -9.35 -15.64
C ALA A 440 20.70 -10.27 -14.46
N ILE A 441 20.17 -9.67 -13.39
CA ILE A 441 19.50 -10.39 -12.30
C ILE A 441 18.01 -10.04 -12.33
N ASN A 442 17.13 -10.98 -12.00
CA ASN A 442 15.69 -10.77 -12.06
C ASN A 442 15.01 -11.17 -10.76
N GLY A 443 13.98 -10.42 -10.35
CA GLY A 443 13.07 -10.78 -9.28
C GLY A 443 13.74 -10.84 -7.91
N ILE A 444 14.31 -9.72 -7.45
CA ILE A 444 14.89 -9.62 -6.11
C ILE A 444 13.93 -8.86 -5.21
N SER A 445 13.54 -9.49 -4.11
CA SER A 445 12.63 -8.91 -3.13
C SER A 445 13.31 -8.89 -1.76
N LEU A 446 13.37 -7.72 -1.12
CA LEU A 446 13.82 -7.57 0.25
C LEU A 446 12.64 -7.12 1.10
N GLU A 447 12.31 -7.88 2.14
CA GLU A 447 11.17 -7.60 2.99
C GLU A 447 11.46 -7.77 4.48
N TYR A 448 10.84 -6.93 5.32
CA TYR A 448 10.95 -6.98 6.78
C TYR A 448 12.39 -6.88 7.32
N LEU A 449 13.23 -6.04 6.72
CA LEU A 449 14.64 -5.84 7.10
C LEU A 449 14.92 -4.41 7.55
N TYR A 450 15.88 -4.26 8.46
CA TYR A 450 16.39 -2.97 8.92
C TYR A 450 17.82 -2.77 8.38
N PHE A 451 18.01 -1.79 7.51
CA PHE A 451 19.31 -1.46 6.93
C PHE A 451 19.95 -0.27 7.65
N THR A 452 21.19 -0.46 8.10
CA THR A 452 22.10 0.58 8.60
C THR A 452 23.44 0.48 7.85
N GLY A 453 24.34 1.43 8.09
CA GLY A 453 25.64 1.50 7.45
C GLY A 453 25.54 1.77 5.95
N ALA A 454 26.63 1.46 5.23
CA ALA A 454 26.72 1.72 3.80
C ALA A 454 27.51 0.62 3.10
N ALA A 455 27.05 0.24 1.91
CA ALA A 455 27.73 -0.72 1.06
C ALA A 455 29.10 -0.20 0.60
N ALA A 456 29.11 0.85 -0.19
CA ALA A 456 30.36 1.48 -0.60
C ALA A 456 30.13 2.94 -0.96
N SER A 457 31.17 3.76 -0.75
CA SER A 457 31.13 5.18 -1.07
C SER A 457 29.92 5.89 -0.45
N LYS A 458 29.64 5.57 0.83
CA LYS A 458 28.54 6.10 1.66
C LYS A 458 27.11 5.82 1.18
N LYS A 459 26.91 4.87 0.25
CA LYS A 459 25.58 4.50 -0.26
C LYS A 459 25.03 3.32 0.50
N MET A 460 23.82 3.42 1.02
CA MET A 460 23.13 2.31 1.68
C MET A 460 22.78 1.21 0.67
N VAL A 461 22.24 1.59 -0.49
CA VAL A 461 22.05 0.68 -1.64
C VAL A 461 22.81 1.24 -2.83
N LYS A 462 23.81 0.49 -3.28
CA LYS A 462 24.67 0.86 -4.41
C LYS A 462 24.37 0.00 -5.62
N MET A 463 23.80 0.57 -6.68
CA MET A 463 23.52 -0.13 -7.93
C MET A 463 24.41 0.29 -9.11
N ASP A 464 25.12 1.41 -9.03
CA ASP A 464 26.07 1.88 -10.07
C ASP A 464 27.36 1.05 -10.19
N ALA A 465 27.58 0.05 -9.33
CA ALA A 465 28.66 -0.93 -9.48
C ALA A 465 28.30 -2.08 -10.43
N ALA A 466 27.00 -2.32 -10.69
CA ALA A 466 26.57 -3.37 -11.59
C ALA A 466 26.88 -3.01 -13.06
N ALA A 467 27.24 -4.01 -13.86
CA ALA A 467 27.47 -3.84 -15.29
C ALA A 467 26.23 -4.19 -16.13
N ALA A 468 25.18 -4.75 -15.51
CA ALA A 468 23.96 -5.18 -16.16
C ALA A 468 22.72 -4.80 -15.34
N SER A 469 21.53 -4.98 -15.92
CA SER A 469 20.26 -4.56 -15.34
C SER A 469 19.87 -5.37 -14.10
N ILE A 470 19.13 -4.72 -13.21
CA ILE A 470 18.44 -5.33 -12.06
C ILE A 470 16.93 -5.23 -12.36
N ASN A 471 16.34 -6.34 -12.77
CA ASN A 471 14.97 -6.38 -13.28
C ASN A 471 14.00 -6.87 -12.19
N GLY A 472 12.87 -6.20 -11.99
CA GLY A 472 11.87 -6.69 -11.03
C GLY A 472 12.36 -6.60 -9.58
N PHE A 473 12.86 -5.43 -9.16
CA PHE A 473 13.31 -5.20 -7.78
C PHE A 473 12.14 -4.75 -6.89
N SER A 474 12.04 -5.32 -5.69
CA SER A 474 11.06 -4.89 -4.70
C SER A 474 11.64 -4.71 -3.29
N LEU A 475 11.14 -3.68 -2.61
CA LEU A 475 11.32 -3.42 -1.18
C LEU A 475 9.94 -3.34 -0.53
N ASP A 476 9.74 -4.10 0.55
CA ASP A 476 8.49 -4.05 1.31
C ASP A 476 8.74 -4.10 2.82
N ASN A 477 8.07 -3.25 3.60
CA ASN A 477 8.19 -3.24 5.06
C ASN A 477 9.65 -3.16 5.57
N CYS A 478 10.50 -2.40 4.87
CA CYS A 478 11.92 -2.23 5.23
C CYS A 478 12.18 -0.85 5.83
N ILE A 479 13.18 -0.76 6.70
CA ILE A 479 13.67 0.51 7.27
C ILE A 479 15.08 0.78 6.74
N PHE A 480 15.30 1.97 6.20
CA PHE A 480 16.60 2.50 5.82
C PHE A 480 16.96 3.66 6.75
N ASP A 481 17.86 3.38 7.68
CA ASP A 481 18.36 4.34 8.65
C ASP A 481 19.76 4.83 8.27
N GLY A 482 19.86 6.12 7.93
CA GLY A 482 21.11 6.77 7.58
C GLY A 482 22.01 7.09 8.79
N GLU A 483 21.54 6.83 10.00
CA GLU A 483 22.21 7.02 11.30
C GLU A 483 22.74 8.45 11.51
N SER A 484 22.14 9.42 10.84
CA SER A 484 22.51 10.84 10.89
C SER A 484 23.98 11.06 10.48
N VAL A 485 24.53 10.18 9.64
CA VAL A 485 25.92 10.26 9.20
C VAL A 485 26.03 11.18 7.98
N ALA A 486 26.86 12.22 8.13
CA ALA A 486 27.11 13.21 7.10
C ALA A 486 27.47 12.62 5.72
N ASP A 487 26.81 13.15 4.69
CA ASP A 487 26.83 12.73 3.29
C ASP A 487 26.42 11.27 3.03
N ARG A 488 25.70 10.62 3.95
CA ARG A 488 25.21 9.27 3.68
C ARG A 488 24.06 9.29 2.70
N ILE A 489 24.20 8.55 1.62
CA ILE A 489 23.22 8.45 0.54
C ILE A 489 22.39 7.19 0.76
N GLY A 490 21.09 7.26 0.51
CA GLY A 490 20.20 6.10 0.55
C GLY A 490 20.44 5.16 -0.64
N ILE A 491 19.51 5.15 -1.60
CA ILE A 491 19.57 4.30 -2.80
C ILE A 491 20.12 5.07 -3.99
N TYR A 492 21.13 4.53 -4.66
CA TYR A 492 21.83 5.26 -5.72
C TYR A 492 22.34 4.41 -6.87
N GLY A 493 22.07 4.88 -8.09
CA GLY A 493 22.67 4.47 -9.36
C GLY A 493 21.61 4.44 -10.46
N ASN A 494 21.81 3.67 -11.54
CA ASN A 494 20.95 3.77 -12.74
C ASN A 494 20.62 2.41 -13.39
N LYS A 495 20.62 1.32 -12.61
CA LYS A 495 20.61 -0.06 -13.13
C LYS A 495 19.28 -0.81 -13.00
N PHE A 496 18.28 -0.23 -12.33
CA PHE A 496 16.95 -0.85 -12.28
C PHE A 496 16.27 -0.86 -13.66
N ALA A 497 15.54 -1.94 -13.93
CA ALA A 497 14.80 -2.16 -15.16
C ALA A 497 13.47 -2.90 -14.87
N GLY A 498 12.56 -2.90 -15.84
CA GLY A 498 11.28 -3.57 -15.70
C GLY A 498 10.44 -2.98 -14.56
N THR A 499 9.91 -3.80 -13.68
CA THR A 499 9.09 -3.33 -12.56
C THR A 499 9.95 -2.96 -11.36
N LEU A 500 9.64 -1.82 -10.73
CA LEU A 500 10.22 -1.39 -9.47
C LEU A 500 9.10 -1.11 -8.46
N SER A 501 9.18 -1.70 -7.27
CA SER A 501 8.20 -1.50 -6.21
C SER A 501 8.89 -1.18 -4.88
N ILE A 502 8.54 -0.06 -4.26
CA ILE A 502 8.99 0.32 -2.93
C ILE A 502 7.75 0.67 -2.12
N THR A 503 7.39 -0.21 -1.20
CA THR A 503 6.14 -0.11 -0.45
C THR A 503 6.34 -0.25 1.04
N ASN A 504 5.53 0.48 1.82
CA ASN A 504 5.50 0.35 3.28
C ASN A 504 6.90 0.51 3.94
N CYS A 505 7.81 1.26 3.32
CA CYS A 505 9.18 1.44 3.80
C CYS A 505 9.33 2.75 4.58
N GLU A 506 10.30 2.78 5.49
CA GLU A 506 10.73 3.97 6.22
C GLU A 506 12.14 4.37 5.75
N PHE A 507 12.34 5.64 5.42
CA PHE A 507 13.66 6.22 5.12
C PHE A 507 13.90 7.37 6.09
N LYS A 508 14.94 7.28 6.91
CA LYS A 508 15.21 8.28 7.94
C LYS A 508 16.69 8.57 8.13
N ASP A 509 16.98 9.78 8.60
CA ASP A 509 18.31 10.19 9.02
C ASP A 509 19.38 10.08 7.90
N ILE A 510 18.96 10.26 6.64
CA ILE A 510 19.83 10.17 5.45
C ILE A 510 20.30 11.57 5.06
N TYR A 511 21.52 11.93 5.48
CA TYR A 511 22.08 13.29 5.32
C TYR A 511 22.97 13.45 4.07
N GLY A 512 22.66 12.71 3.02
CA GLY A 512 23.25 12.87 1.70
C GLY A 512 22.29 13.61 0.80
N TRP A 513 22.81 14.22 -0.27
CA TRP A 513 22.03 14.98 -1.26
C TRP A 513 20.89 14.20 -1.93
N THR A 514 20.83 12.87 -1.78
CA THR A 514 19.71 12.05 -2.23
C THR A 514 19.38 10.93 -1.24
N VAL A 515 18.07 10.76 -1.01
CA VAL A 515 17.49 9.58 -0.36
C VAL A 515 17.39 8.44 -1.37
N PHE A 516 17.03 8.76 -2.61
CA PHE A 516 16.76 7.80 -3.66
C PHE A 516 16.99 8.45 -5.03
N ASP A 517 17.93 7.94 -5.83
CA ASP A 517 18.19 8.46 -7.18
C ASP A 517 18.43 7.33 -8.20
N LEU A 518 17.62 7.36 -9.26
CA LEU A 518 17.64 6.41 -10.40
C LEU A 518 18.55 6.84 -11.57
N ASP A 519 19.24 7.97 -11.47
CA ASP A 519 20.12 8.53 -12.51
C ASP A 519 21.58 8.66 -12.08
N GLY A 520 21.92 8.34 -10.83
CA GLY A 520 23.17 8.74 -10.17
C GLY A 520 24.50 8.55 -10.94
N SER A 521 24.58 7.65 -11.93
CA SER A 521 25.78 7.37 -12.73
C SER A 521 25.62 7.48 -14.24
N TYR A 522 24.48 7.96 -14.74
CA TYR A 522 24.27 8.11 -16.17
C TYR A 522 25.05 9.31 -16.72
N SER A 523 25.79 9.09 -17.82
CA SER A 523 26.73 10.09 -18.36
C SER A 523 26.27 10.73 -19.67
N GLY A 524 25.08 10.38 -20.18
CA GLY A 524 24.57 10.84 -21.47
C GLY A 524 23.59 12.00 -21.34
N PRO A 525 23.66 13.06 -22.16
CA PRO A 525 22.59 14.02 -22.27
C PRO A 525 21.40 13.44 -23.10
N PRO A 526 20.14 13.78 -22.76
CA PRO A 526 19.76 14.54 -21.58
C PRO A 526 20.02 13.77 -20.28
N TYR A 527 20.67 14.43 -19.31
CA TYR A 527 20.81 13.93 -17.94
C TYR A 527 19.44 13.89 -17.27
N GLY A 528 19.30 13.13 -16.19
CA GLY A 528 18.03 12.93 -15.51
C GLY A 528 17.30 11.66 -15.92
N GLY A 529 17.96 10.67 -16.53
CA GLY A 529 17.30 9.48 -17.06
C GLY A 529 17.99 8.17 -16.71
N THR A 530 17.21 7.09 -16.56
CA THR A 530 17.76 5.76 -16.32
C THR A 530 18.41 5.17 -17.58
N GLU A 531 19.43 4.32 -17.41
CA GLU A 531 20.04 3.60 -18.53
C GLU A 531 19.13 2.51 -19.11
N PHE A 532 18.30 1.91 -18.25
CA PHE A 532 17.38 0.84 -18.63
C PHE A 532 15.93 1.28 -18.50
N VAL A 533 15.06 0.64 -19.29
CA VAL A 533 13.63 0.94 -19.34
C VAL A 533 12.94 0.33 -18.12
N LEU A 534 12.24 1.17 -17.37
CA LEU A 534 11.27 0.77 -16.36
C LEU A 534 9.90 0.60 -17.03
N THR A 535 9.25 -0.54 -16.81
CA THR A 535 7.88 -0.77 -17.28
C THR A 535 6.88 -0.10 -16.34
N SER A 536 7.11 -0.18 -15.03
CA SER A 536 6.29 0.51 -14.04
C SER A 536 7.07 0.76 -12.75
N VAL A 537 6.79 1.89 -12.11
CA VAL A 537 7.28 2.20 -10.77
C VAL A 537 6.10 2.34 -9.82
N THR A 538 6.18 1.70 -8.66
CA THR A 538 5.26 1.91 -7.53
C THR A 538 6.08 2.37 -6.33
N PHE A 539 5.76 3.56 -5.82
CA PHE A 539 6.36 4.13 -4.62
C PHE A 539 5.22 4.52 -3.67
N ALA A 540 4.86 3.64 -2.74
CA ALA A 540 3.62 3.79 -2.00
C ALA A 540 3.68 3.49 -0.51
N ASN A 541 2.89 4.23 0.27
CA ASN A 541 2.77 4.08 1.72
C ASN A 541 4.11 4.14 2.45
N ASN A 542 5.08 4.89 1.92
CA ASN A 542 6.39 5.07 2.54
C ASN A 542 6.38 6.28 3.47
N HIS A 543 7.22 6.25 4.49
CA HIS A 543 7.48 7.38 5.38
C HIS A 543 8.94 7.81 5.19
N ILE A 544 9.14 9.05 4.76
CA ILE A 544 10.47 9.63 4.56
C ILE A 544 10.58 10.87 5.43
N HIS A 545 11.51 10.87 6.37
CA HIS A 545 11.63 11.95 7.33
C HIS A 545 13.07 12.18 7.80
N ASP A 546 13.37 13.41 8.23
CA ASP A 546 14.69 13.79 8.76
C ASP A 546 15.82 13.44 7.77
N CYS A 547 15.65 13.79 6.49
CA CYS A 547 16.60 13.49 5.42
C CYS A 547 17.03 14.77 4.70
N ASP A 548 18.22 14.83 4.11
CA ASP A 548 18.70 16.03 3.40
C ASP A 548 18.67 15.89 1.86
N GLY A 549 18.08 14.82 1.35
CA GLY A 549 18.17 14.47 -0.07
C GLY A 549 16.84 14.24 -0.76
N THR A 550 16.81 14.51 -2.07
CA THR A 550 15.63 14.31 -2.93
C THR A 550 15.34 12.81 -3.16
N ILE A 551 14.06 12.48 -3.33
CA ILE A 551 13.59 11.21 -3.92
C ILE A 551 13.35 11.42 -5.42
N SER A 552 14.26 10.95 -6.26
CA SER A 552 14.23 11.12 -7.72
C SER A 552 13.81 9.83 -8.43
N ILE A 553 12.54 9.76 -8.80
CA ILE A 553 11.96 8.66 -9.58
C ILE A 553 12.08 9.02 -11.06
N ARG A 554 13.20 8.58 -11.66
CA ARG A 554 13.55 8.91 -13.03
C ARG A 554 13.28 7.77 -14.01
N GLY A 555 12.75 8.10 -15.18
CA GLY A 555 12.51 7.16 -16.28
C GLY A 555 13.59 7.21 -17.37
N ASN A 556 13.45 6.39 -18.42
CA ASN A 556 14.37 6.44 -19.56
C ASN A 556 13.91 7.50 -20.57
N ASP A 557 14.84 8.34 -21.01
CA ASP A 557 14.62 9.48 -21.92
C ASP A 557 14.19 9.09 -23.35
N VAL A 558 14.53 7.87 -23.79
CA VAL A 558 14.17 7.35 -25.12
C VAL A 558 12.85 6.57 -25.06
N THR A 559 12.65 5.77 -24.02
CA THR A 559 11.46 4.95 -23.78
C THR A 559 10.92 5.25 -22.38
N PRO A 560 10.02 6.24 -22.25
CA PRO A 560 9.46 6.65 -20.98
C PRO A 560 8.84 5.50 -20.19
N THR A 561 8.91 5.60 -18.87
CA THR A 561 8.26 4.65 -17.96
C THR A 561 6.76 4.63 -18.24
N ALA A 562 6.19 3.46 -18.53
CA ALA A 562 4.80 3.39 -18.99
C ALA A 562 3.82 3.86 -17.91
N THR A 563 4.11 3.59 -16.63
CA THR A 563 3.31 4.08 -15.51
C THR A 563 4.15 4.27 -14.25
N VAL A 564 4.02 5.44 -13.63
CA VAL A 564 4.58 5.75 -12.31
C VAL A 564 3.40 5.96 -11.35
N ASN A 565 3.37 5.22 -10.24
CA ASN A 565 2.36 5.34 -9.19
C ASN A 565 3.03 5.78 -7.89
N ILE A 566 2.63 6.93 -7.36
CA ILE A 566 3.15 7.51 -6.12
C ILE A 566 1.96 7.84 -5.23
N TYR A 567 1.75 7.07 -4.17
CA TYR A 567 0.57 7.28 -3.33
C TYR A 567 0.73 6.90 -1.87
N GLY A 568 -0.02 7.55 -0.99
CA GLY A 568 -0.03 7.23 0.44
C GLY A 568 1.28 7.55 1.17
N ASN A 569 2.21 8.27 0.55
CA ASN A 569 3.52 8.56 1.17
C ASN A 569 3.41 9.76 2.12
N MET A 570 4.19 9.71 3.20
CA MET A 570 4.43 10.82 4.13
C MET A 570 5.88 11.28 3.94
N VAL A 571 6.09 12.53 3.51
CA VAL A 571 7.41 13.13 3.31
C VAL A 571 7.49 14.38 4.17
N GLU A 572 8.38 14.40 5.15
CA GLU A 572 8.49 15.51 6.10
C GLU A 572 9.93 15.83 6.47
N ASN A 573 10.19 17.08 6.85
CA ASN A 573 11.50 17.55 7.34
C ASN A 573 12.66 17.18 6.40
N ILE A 574 12.56 17.65 5.15
CA ILE A 574 13.56 17.39 4.12
C ILE A 574 14.49 18.61 4.00
N GLY A 575 15.78 18.41 4.29
CA GLY A 575 16.82 19.43 4.28
C GLY A 575 17.14 20.02 5.65
N GLY A 576 18.38 20.51 5.80
CA GLY A 576 18.81 21.29 6.96
C GLY A 576 19.11 20.49 8.24
N ASN A 577 19.07 19.16 8.20
CA ASN A 577 19.14 18.31 9.39
C ASN A 577 20.54 18.23 10.03
N ASP A 578 21.62 18.40 9.26
CA ASP A 578 22.99 18.36 9.76
C ASP A 578 23.66 19.74 9.96
N GLY A 579 22.89 20.82 9.77
CA GLY A 579 23.38 22.21 9.82
C GLY A 579 24.14 22.67 8.58
N GLY A 580 24.26 21.82 7.55
CA GLY A 580 24.63 22.19 6.19
C GLY A 580 23.51 22.95 5.46
N ILE A 581 23.87 23.71 4.43
CA ILE A 581 22.87 24.15 3.44
C ILE A 581 22.56 22.89 2.63
N GLY A 582 21.31 22.42 2.69
CA GLY A 582 20.90 21.17 2.07
C GLY A 582 21.05 21.16 0.54
N ASP A 583 21.43 20.01 -0.01
CA ASP A 583 21.60 19.80 -1.46
C ASP A 583 20.31 19.29 -2.14
N GLN A 584 19.22 19.06 -1.38
CA GLN A 584 17.91 18.74 -1.95
C GLN A 584 17.41 19.86 -2.86
N TRP A 585 16.60 19.48 -3.84
CA TRP A 585 15.84 20.42 -4.66
C TRP A 585 14.34 20.17 -4.58
N ALA A 586 13.93 18.92 -4.31
CA ALA A 586 12.55 18.56 -4.08
C ALA A 586 12.43 17.49 -2.99
N GLY A 587 11.23 17.35 -2.42
CA GLY A 587 10.84 16.13 -1.71
C GLY A 587 10.81 14.97 -2.70
N ILE A 588 9.98 15.07 -3.74
CA ILE A 588 9.89 14.06 -4.79
C ILE A 588 10.06 14.68 -6.19
N GLU A 589 10.94 14.11 -7.00
CA GLU A 589 11.04 14.38 -8.43
C GLU A 589 10.50 13.20 -9.26
N VAL A 590 9.75 13.51 -10.32
CA VAL A 590 9.30 12.52 -11.31
C VAL A 590 9.55 13.04 -12.71
N ASN A 591 10.13 12.19 -13.56
CA ASN A 591 10.27 12.51 -14.98
C ASN A 591 10.21 11.29 -15.91
N HIS A 592 10.24 11.56 -17.22
CA HIS A 592 10.28 10.56 -18.30
C HIS A 592 9.20 9.48 -18.14
N ALA A 593 7.95 9.90 -17.99
CA ALA A 593 6.81 9.01 -17.75
C ALA A 593 5.68 9.22 -18.78
N ALA A 594 5.10 8.12 -19.27
CA ALA A 594 3.91 8.20 -20.09
C ALA A 594 2.68 8.56 -19.25
N VAL A 595 2.55 7.99 -18.07
CA VAL A 595 1.49 8.31 -17.10
C VAL A 595 2.10 8.38 -15.70
N ALA A 596 1.82 9.45 -14.97
CA ALA A 596 2.18 9.61 -13.55
C ALA A 596 0.91 9.77 -12.71
N ASN A 597 0.57 8.76 -11.91
CA ASN A 597 -0.53 8.81 -10.94
C ASN A 597 0.06 9.17 -9.57
N ILE A 598 -0.16 10.41 -9.11
CA ILE A 598 0.39 10.95 -7.86
C ILE A 598 -0.77 11.37 -6.96
N TYR A 599 -1.09 10.56 -5.96
CA TYR A 599 -2.28 10.85 -5.15
C TYR A 599 -2.19 10.39 -3.70
N GLY A 600 -2.90 11.06 -2.80
CA GLY A 600 -2.95 10.62 -1.41
C GLY A 600 -1.62 10.77 -0.67
N ASN A 601 -0.71 11.64 -1.11
CA ASN A 601 0.56 11.89 -0.44
C ASN A 601 0.46 13.13 0.46
N THR A 602 1.22 13.14 1.54
CA THR A 602 1.43 14.33 2.39
C THR A 602 2.90 14.72 2.29
N ILE A 603 3.18 15.95 1.86
CA ILE A 603 4.53 16.52 1.78
C ILE A 603 4.55 17.88 2.49
N HIS A 604 5.35 17.99 3.54
CA HIS A 604 5.58 19.26 4.24
C HIS A 604 7.01 19.43 4.73
N ASP A 605 7.34 20.66 5.11
CA ASP A 605 8.65 21.02 5.66
C ASP A 605 9.83 20.60 4.76
N VAL A 606 9.68 20.72 3.44
CA VAL A 606 10.83 20.71 2.53
C VAL A 606 11.52 22.07 2.61
N GLU A 607 12.71 22.11 3.19
CA GLU A 607 13.50 23.33 3.31
C GLU A 607 14.08 23.78 1.97
N MET A 608 14.33 25.08 1.86
CA MET A 608 15.07 25.64 0.74
C MET A 608 16.51 25.13 0.78
N GLY A 609 16.88 24.30 -0.20
CA GLY A 609 18.25 23.86 -0.42
C GLY A 609 19.12 24.97 -1.02
N ALA A 610 20.16 24.59 -1.74
CA ALA A 610 21.08 25.55 -2.34
C ALA A 610 20.37 26.55 -3.29
N TRP A 611 19.29 26.12 -3.96
CA TRP A 611 18.54 26.93 -4.94
C TRP A 611 17.05 26.63 -4.97
N GLU A 612 16.63 25.47 -4.47
CA GLU A 612 15.33 24.86 -4.72
C GLU A 612 14.86 24.11 -3.46
N GLY A 613 13.55 23.94 -3.28
CA GLY A 613 12.98 23.25 -2.12
C GLY A 613 11.52 22.88 -2.34
N GLN A 614 11.24 22.19 -3.45
CA GLN A 614 9.89 21.87 -3.88
C GLN A 614 9.28 20.69 -3.14
N ALA A 615 7.97 20.63 -2.96
CA ALA A 615 7.31 19.38 -2.63
C ALA A 615 7.43 18.38 -3.79
N PHE A 616 7.14 18.85 -5.01
CA PHE A 616 7.23 18.06 -6.24
C PHE A 616 7.97 18.80 -7.35
N GLN A 617 8.88 18.12 -8.02
CA GLN A 617 9.45 18.56 -9.30
C GLN A 617 9.05 17.60 -10.43
N LEU A 618 8.43 18.12 -11.49
CA LEU A 618 7.75 17.30 -12.51
C LEU A 618 8.14 17.76 -13.92
N TRP A 619 8.57 16.83 -14.79
CA TRP A 619 8.94 17.15 -16.17
C TRP A 619 8.98 15.94 -17.11
N ASP A 620 8.80 16.16 -18.41
CA ASP A 620 8.68 15.10 -19.43
C ASP A 620 7.66 14.00 -19.06
N ILE A 621 6.42 14.43 -18.76
CA ILE A 621 5.29 13.58 -18.41
C ILE A 621 4.16 13.80 -19.42
N ALA A 622 3.68 12.74 -20.08
CA ALA A 622 2.62 12.89 -21.08
C ALA A 622 1.22 13.05 -20.45
N ASP A 623 0.89 12.29 -19.40
CA ASP A 623 -0.37 12.36 -18.66
C ASP A 623 -0.11 12.38 -17.14
N LEU A 624 -0.14 13.57 -16.53
CA LEU A 624 0.00 13.76 -15.09
C LEU A 624 -1.38 13.72 -14.42
N ARG A 625 -1.55 12.89 -13.40
CA ARG A 625 -2.76 12.84 -12.58
C ARG A 625 -2.35 13.05 -11.13
N LEU A 626 -2.37 14.31 -10.69
CA LEU A 626 -1.91 14.72 -9.38
C LEU A 626 -3.11 15.20 -8.55
N GLY A 627 -3.58 14.40 -7.59
CA GLY A 627 -4.70 14.82 -6.74
C GLY A 627 -4.78 14.18 -5.39
N MET A 628 -5.63 14.72 -4.54
CA MET A 628 -5.78 14.24 -3.17
C MET A 628 -4.46 14.28 -2.37
N ASN A 629 -3.53 15.17 -2.71
CA ASN A 629 -2.29 15.37 -1.95
C ASN A 629 -2.40 16.56 -1.01
N VAL A 630 -1.71 16.49 0.13
CA VAL A 630 -1.50 17.61 1.05
C VAL A 630 -0.07 18.12 0.83
N ILE A 631 0.06 19.38 0.39
CA ILE A 631 1.31 20.03 0.02
C ILE A 631 1.41 21.32 0.83
N THR A 632 2.06 21.25 2.00
CA THR A 632 2.00 22.33 2.98
C THR A 632 3.34 22.75 3.52
N ASP A 633 3.50 24.04 3.85
CA ASP A 633 4.65 24.56 4.59
C ASP A 633 6.04 24.23 3.97
N ASN A 634 6.09 23.97 2.66
CA ASN A 634 7.35 23.78 1.95
C ASN A 634 7.95 25.13 1.53
N ALA A 635 9.24 25.17 1.23
CA ALA A 635 9.84 26.34 0.61
C ALA A 635 9.17 26.66 -0.75
N GLN A 636 8.89 25.62 -1.54
CA GLN A 636 8.23 25.67 -2.84
C GLN A 636 7.22 24.51 -2.94
N GLY A 637 6.07 24.71 -3.58
CA GLY A 637 5.06 23.65 -3.77
C GLY A 637 5.41 22.73 -4.95
N ILE A 638 4.69 22.84 -6.05
CA ILE A 638 4.90 22.05 -7.27
C ILE A 638 5.66 22.89 -8.31
N TRP A 639 6.74 22.35 -8.85
CA TRP A 639 7.50 22.92 -9.96
C TRP A 639 7.38 22.08 -11.23
N VAL A 640 6.94 22.70 -12.32
CA VAL A 640 6.98 22.10 -13.66
C VAL A 640 8.25 22.55 -14.37
N PHE A 641 9.21 21.65 -14.50
CA PHE A 641 10.49 21.95 -15.12
C PHE A 641 10.42 21.91 -16.66
N GLY A 642 10.96 22.94 -17.31
CA GLY A 642 10.93 23.11 -18.75
C GLY A 642 12.30 22.90 -19.41
N GLY A 643 13.38 23.19 -18.70
CA GLY A 643 14.74 23.04 -19.22
C GLY A 643 15.08 24.12 -20.26
N SER A 644 15.93 23.80 -21.23
CA SER A 644 16.34 24.78 -22.24
C SER A 644 16.76 24.14 -23.56
N PRO A 645 16.62 24.84 -24.71
CA PRO A 645 17.04 24.31 -26.00
C PRO A 645 18.52 23.91 -26.01
N GLY A 646 18.80 22.60 -26.18
CA GLY A 646 20.17 22.06 -26.13
C GLY A 646 20.80 22.03 -24.73
N GLY A 647 19.99 22.23 -23.69
CA GLY A 647 20.37 22.12 -22.30
C GLY A 647 20.68 20.69 -21.87
N ALA A 648 21.37 20.57 -20.75
CA ALA A 648 21.88 19.30 -20.25
C ALA A 648 20.76 18.34 -19.82
N TYR A 649 19.60 18.88 -19.40
CA TYR A 649 18.41 18.14 -18.95
C TYR A 649 17.28 18.15 -20.00
N GLY A 650 17.56 18.49 -21.26
CA GLY A 650 16.53 18.58 -22.30
C GLY A 650 15.68 19.86 -22.24
N HIS A 651 14.59 19.85 -23.01
CA HIS A 651 13.66 20.97 -23.18
C HIS A 651 12.26 20.38 -23.37
N TRP A 652 11.33 20.70 -22.48
CA TRP A 652 10.10 19.94 -22.30
C TRP A 652 8.86 20.83 -22.33
N SER A 653 7.72 20.24 -22.68
CA SER A 653 6.41 20.87 -22.57
C SER A 653 5.86 20.72 -21.15
N VAL A 654 4.89 21.57 -20.81
CA VAL A 654 4.06 21.36 -19.63
C VAL A 654 3.39 19.97 -19.71
N PRO A 655 3.36 19.20 -18.60
CA PRO A 655 2.67 17.91 -18.58
C PRO A 655 1.21 18.00 -19.02
N GLY A 656 0.75 16.96 -19.72
CA GLY A 656 -0.68 16.76 -19.94
C GLY A 656 -1.40 16.33 -18.65
N GLY A 657 -2.70 16.05 -18.74
CA GLY A 657 -3.48 15.57 -17.60
C GLY A 657 -4.02 16.70 -16.71
N ILE A 658 -4.03 16.51 -15.38
CA ILE A 658 -4.65 17.41 -14.40
C ILE A 658 -3.96 17.38 -13.02
N VAL A 659 -3.91 18.54 -12.36
CA VAL A 659 -3.58 18.73 -10.95
C VAL A 659 -4.85 19.20 -10.24
N SER A 660 -5.51 18.36 -9.45
CA SER A 660 -6.83 18.70 -8.90
C SER A 660 -7.11 17.98 -7.58
N LEU A 661 -7.98 18.54 -6.75
CA LEU A 661 -8.39 18.00 -5.45
C LEU A 661 -7.23 17.89 -4.45
N ASN A 662 -6.21 18.73 -4.58
CA ASN A 662 -5.11 18.85 -3.60
C ASN A 662 -5.40 19.95 -2.58
N SER A 663 -4.76 19.85 -1.42
CA SER A 663 -4.62 20.94 -0.45
C SER A 663 -3.21 21.53 -0.56
N ILE A 664 -3.09 22.77 -1.04
CA ILE A 664 -1.84 23.49 -1.28
C ILE A 664 -1.84 24.74 -0.40
N VAL A 665 -1.10 24.74 0.70
CA VAL A 665 -1.21 25.79 1.73
C VAL A 665 0.13 26.12 2.38
N GLY A 666 0.47 27.39 2.50
CA GLY A 666 1.61 27.83 3.32
C GLY A 666 2.97 27.63 2.67
N ASN A 667 3.02 27.32 1.37
CA ASN A 667 4.28 27.20 0.65
C ASN A 667 4.89 28.61 0.44
N THR A 668 6.17 28.76 0.79
CA THR A 668 6.76 30.10 1.00
C THR A 668 6.90 30.92 -0.28
N GLU A 669 7.40 30.33 -1.37
CA GLU A 669 7.57 31.07 -2.63
C GLU A 669 6.34 31.01 -3.53
N TYR A 670 5.81 29.80 -3.75
CA TYR A 670 4.66 29.49 -4.60
C TYR A 670 4.06 28.13 -4.24
N GLY A 671 2.76 27.97 -4.52
CA GLY A 671 2.08 26.67 -4.47
C GLY A 671 2.29 25.86 -5.74
N ILE A 672 2.20 26.50 -6.91
CA ILE A 672 2.55 25.89 -8.20
C ILE A 672 3.28 26.93 -9.06
N ALA A 673 4.36 26.53 -9.72
CA ALA A 673 5.02 27.37 -10.71
C ALA A 673 5.49 26.57 -11.94
N ILE A 674 5.46 27.24 -13.10
CA ILE A 674 5.95 26.70 -14.37
C ILE A 674 7.26 27.39 -14.73
N ASP A 675 8.28 26.59 -15.07
CA ASP A 675 9.55 27.08 -15.59
C ASP A 675 9.34 27.93 -16.85
N PRO A 676 9.85 29.18 -16.90
CA PRO A 676 9.80 30.01 -18.12
C PRO A 676 10.44 29.35 -19.35
N GLY A 677 11.27 28.33 -19.14
CA GLY A 677 11.90 27.52 -20.18
C GLY A 677 11.01 26.45 -20.82
N VAL A 678 9.72 26.31 -20.48
CA VAL A 678 8.86 25.31 -21.15
C VAL A 678 8.63 25.62 -22.64
N ILE A 679 8.47 24.58 -23.46
CA ILE A 679 8.22 24.72 -24.92
C ILE A 679 6.75 25.11 -25.23
N GLY A 680 5.84 24.83 -24.30
CA GLY A 680 4.43 25.18 -24.41
C GLY A 680 3.49 24.23 -23.66
N GLY A 681 2.20 24.54 -23.75
CA GLY A 681 1.13 23.91 -22.97
C GLY A 681 0.75 24.78 -21.78
N THR A 682 -0.45 24.54 -21.26
CA THR A 682 -1.01 25.21 -20.08
C THR A 682 -1.30 24.13 -19.04
N LEU A 683 -0.88 24.31 -17.79
CA LEU A 683 -1.13 23.34 -16.74
C LEU A 683 -2.56 23.48 -16.25
N ASP A 684 -3.32 22.39 -16.23
CA ASP A 684 -4.67 22.38 -15.67
C ASP A 684 -4.61 22.05 -14.19
N ALA A 685 -4.70 23.07 -13.35
CA ALA A 685 -4.63 23.02 -11.89
C ALA A 685 -5.97 23.39 -11.22
N THR A 686 -7.08 22.99 -11.83
CA THR A 686 -8.44 23.32 -11.36
C THR A 686 -8.86 22.48 -10.15
N CYS A 687 -9.79 22.99 -9.35
CA CYS A 687 -10.38 22.39 -8.16
C CYS A 687 -9.33 21.97 -7.11
N ASN A 688 -8.30 22.80 -6.87
CA ASN A 688 -7.42 22.67 -5.70
C ASN A 688 -7.84 23.66 -4.61
N TRP A 689 -7.53 23.34 -3.35
CA TRP A 689 -7.56 24.30 -2.24
C TRP A 689 -6.21 25.01 -2.17
N TRP A 690 -6.23 26.34 -2.21
CA TRP A 690 -5.03 27.18 -2.25
C TRP A 690 -4.70 27.84 -0.91
N GLY A 691 -5.38 27.43 0.17
CA GLY A 691 -5.26 28.10 1.47
C GLY A 691 -6.19 29.32 1.65
N SER A 692 -6.96 29.68 0.61
CA SER A 692 -7.91 30.79 0.62
C SER A 692 -9.19 30.44 -0.15
N ALA A 693 -10.34 30.85 0.40
CA ALA A 693 -11.65 30.73 -0.27
C ALA A 693 -11.74 31.59 -1.54
N ASP A 694 -10.91 32.62 -1.64
CA ASP A 694 -10.80 33.48 -2.82
C ASP A 694 -9.75 32.96 -3.82
N GLY A 695 -9.18 31.77 -3.60
CA GLY A 695 -8.26 31.12 -4.53
C GLY A 695 -6.81 31.62 -4.43
N PRO A 696 -5.96 31.30 -5.42
CA PRO A 696 -4.54 31.63 -5.37
C PRO A 696 -4.27 33.11 -5.63
N THR A 697 -3.07 33.58 -5.27
CA THR A 697 -2.49 34.76 -5.92
C THR A 697 -1.81 34.31 -7.22
N ALA A 698 -2.33 34.71 -8.38
CA ALA A 698 -1.82 34.28 -9.68
C ALA A 698 -1.07 35.39 -10.42
N ASP A 699 0.10 35.05 -10.93
CA ASP A 699 0.95 35.89 -11.78
C ASP A 699 1.28 35.08 -13.06
N PHE A 700 0.52 35.33 -14.12
CA PHE A 700 0.50 34.50 -15.33
C PHE A 700 1.72 34.72 -16.21
N ASP A 701 2.26 35.94 -16.24
CA ASP A 701 3.40 36.29 -17.07
C ASP A 701 4.74 36.30 -16.30
N SER A 702 4.66 36.08 -14.99
CA SER A 702 5.78 36.02 -14.06
C SER A 702 6.60 37.32 -14.04
N ASP A 703 5.94 38.48 -14.24
CA ASP A 703 6.58 39.79 -14.18
C ASP A 703 6.78 40.31 -12.74
N GLY A 704 6.20 39.62 -11.76
CA GLY A 704 6.21 39.96 -10.34
C GLY A 704 4.98 40.75 -9.87
N THR A 705 4.00 40.99 -10.76
CA THR A 705 2.74 41.68 -10.49
C THR A 705 1.58 40.72 -10.70
N PRO A 706 0.90 40.27 -9.64
CA PRO A 706 -0.22 39.35 -9.80
C PRO A 706 -1.39 39.97 -10.59
N GLU A 707 -1.87 39.29 -11.63
CA GLU A 707 -3.13 39.64 -12.31
C GLU A 707 -4.37 39.26 -11.50
N TYR A 708 -4.23 38.26 -10.61
CA TYR A 708 -5.29 37.86 -9.69
C TYR A 708 -4.73 37.71 -8.27
N SER A 709 -5.49 38.17 -7.26
CA SER A 709 -5.00 38.23 -5.88
C SER A 709 -6.02 37.64 -4.91
N GLY A 710 -6.19 36.32 -4.94
CA GLY A 710 -7.05 35.56 -4.03
C GLY A 710 -6.48 35.33 -2.63
N GLY A 711 -5.21 35.66 -2.40
CA GLY A 711 -4.57 35.59 -1.08
C GLY A 711 -4.10 34.19 -0.65
N GLY A 712 -4.42 33.14 -1.41
CA GLY A 712 -3.84 31.81 -1.26
C GLY A 712 -2.41 31.70 -1.83
N ASP A 713 -1.86 30.49 -1.76
CA ASP A 713 -0.55 30.15 -2.32
C ASP A 713 -0.45 30.53 -3.80
N LYS A 714 0.75 30.92 -4.24
CA LYS A 714 0.90 31.51 -5.57
C LYS A 714 0.80 30.47 -6.69
N ALA A 715 0.14 30.85 -7.78
CA ALA A 715 0.18 30.17 -9.07
C ALA A 715 0.98 31.02 -10.06
N LEU A 716 2.18 30.57 -10.45
CA LEU A 716 3.10 31.33 -11.32
C LEU A 716 3.22 30.70 -12.71
N GLY A 717 2.95 31.48 -13.75
CA GLY A 717 3.00 31.04 -15.16
C GLY A 717 1.64 30.62 -15.73
N ASP A 718 1.66 29.93 -16.88
CA ASP A 718 0.46 29.56 -17.65
C ASP A 718 -0.32 28.39 -17.01
N ILE A 719 -1.11 28.71 -15.98
CA ILE A 719 -1.86 27.78 -15.12
C ILE A 719 -3.36 28.10 -15.16
N ILE A 720 -4.18 27.08 -15.39
CA ILE A 720 -5.64 27.12 -15.20
C ILE A 720 -5.95 26.73 -13.76
N PHE A 721 -6.30 27.70 -12.91
CA PHE A 721 -6.61 27.42 -11.50
C PHE A 721 -8.08 27.60 -11.13
N SER A 722 -8.89 28.25 -11.99
CA SER A 722 -10.33 28.41 -11.81
C SER A 722 -11.10 27.34 -12.58
N PRO A 723 -12.07 26.65 -11.97
CA PRO A 723 -12.56 26.81 -10.59
C PRO A 723 -11.59 26.28 -9.52
N TRP A 724 -11.76 26.65 -8.25
CA TRP A 724 -10.98 26.14 -7.10
C TRP A 724 -11.89 25.65 -5.96
N LEU A 725 -11.33 25.00 -4.94
CA LEU A 725 -12.09 24.59 -3.76
C LEU A 725 -12.24 25.76 -2.78
N GLY A 726 -13.42 25.96 -2.21
CA GLY A 726 -13.72 27.04 -1.27
C GLY A 726 -13.32 26.76 0.18
N GLU A 727 -13.03 25.51 0.52
CA GLU A 727 -12.61 25.07 1.85
C GLU A 727 -11.51 24.01 1.73
N ASN A 728 -10.76 23.78 2.83
CA ASN A 728 -9.77 22.70 2.89
C ASN A 728 -10.48 21.35 2.72
N PRO A 729 -10.15 20.55 1.69
CA PRO A 729 -10.82 19.29 1.43
C PRO A 729 -10.39 18.17 2.38
N ASP A 730 -9.33 18.36 3.17
CA ASP A 730 -8.78 17.31 4.02
C ASP A 730 -9.51 17.15 5.36
N GLY A 731 -10.24 16.05 5.50
CA GLY A 731 -11.01 15.72 6.69
C GLY A 731 -10.23 15.05 7.81
N ASN A 732 -9.00 14.55 7.56
CA ASN A 732 -8.21 13.87 8.58
C ASN A 732 -6.70 13.95 8.38
N SER A 733 -6.11 15.03 8.88
CA SER A 733 -4.66 15.28 8.84
C SER A 733 -3.75 14.24 9.53
N SER A 734 -4.29 13.19 10.16
CA SER A 734 -3.50 12.09 10.73
C SER A 734 -3.22 10.95 9.74
N LEU A 735 -3.82 10.97 8.56
CA LEU A 735 -3.60 10.01 7.49
C LEU A 735 -2.91 10.71 6.31
N PRO A 736 -2.03 10.03 5.56
CA PRO A 736 -1.43 10.59 4.35
C PRO A 736 -2.48 10.98 3.30
N GLY A 737 -2.26 12.13 2.66
CA GLY A 737 -3.12 12.68 1.62
C GLY A 737 -4.36 13.41 2.12
N VAL A 738 -5.16 13.91 1.18
CA VAL A 738 -6.46 14.52 1.43
C VAL A 738 -7.50 13.42 1.62
N GLN A 739 -8.28 13.46 2.70
CA GLN A 739 -9.50 12.67 2.83
C GLN A 739 -10.72 13.56 2.59
N LEU A 740 -11.23 13.54 1.34
CA LEU A 740 -12.27 14.44 0.85
C LEU A 740 -13.46 14.57 1.81
N MET A 741 -13.72 15.80 2.23
CA MET A 741 -14.91 16.20 2.98
C MET A 741 -16.09 16.46 2.04
N GLN A 742 -17.25 15.88 2.36
CA GLN A 742 -18.48 16.04 1.59
C GLN A 742 -19.53 16.83 2.39
N PRO A 743 -20.28 17.76 1.75
CA PRO A 743 -20.16 18.19 0.36
C PRO A 743 -18.90 19.03 0.10
N LEU A 744 -18.36 19.01 -1.13
CA LEU A 744 -17.33 19.96 -1.55
C LEU A 744 -17.95 21.32 -1.84
N THR A 745 -17.21 22.37 -1.55
CA THR A 745 -17.51 23.73 -2.04
C THR A 745 -16.54 24.05 -3.16
N ILE A 746 -17.04 24.29 -4.37
CA ILE A 746 -16.28 24.66 -5.57
C ILE A 746 -16.63 26.11 -5.91
N ILE A 747 -15.62 26.98 -5.97
CA ILE A 747 -15.78 28.39 -6.35
C ILE A 747 -15.42 28.53 -7.82
N VAL A 748 -16.30 29.19 -8.58
CA VAL A 748 -16.15 29.47 -10.00
C VAL A 748 -16.00 30.97 -10.17
N ASP A 749 -14.93 31.39 -10.84
CA ASP A 749 -14.69 32.79 -11.22
C ASP A 749 -14.09 32.86 -12.63
N ASP A 750 -14.30 33.96 -13.36
CA ASP A 750 -13.88 34.13 -14.76
C ASP A 750 -12.44 34.63 -14.92
N VAL A 751 -11.55 34.13 -14.06
CA VAL A 751 -10.14 34.54 -13.96
C VAL A 751 -9.17 33.49 -14.52
N GLY A 752 -8.07 33.96 -15.10
CA GLY A 752 -7.06 33.13 -15.75
C GLY A 752 -7.53 32.50 -17.08
N PRO A 753 -6.79 31.53 -17.64
CA PRO A 753 -7.19 30.89 -18.90
C PRO A 753 -8.47 30.05 -18.74
N ILE A 754 -9.31 29.99 -19.77
CA ILE A 754 -10.57 29.23 -19.75
C ILE A 754 -10.28 27.72 -19.78
N PRO A 755 -10.83 26.90 -18.86
CA PRO A 755 -10.69 25.45 -18.90
C PRO A 755 -11.26 24.85 -20.19
N GLY A 756 -10.44 24.04 -20.88
CA GLY A 756 -10.92 23.19 -21.97
C GLY A 756 -11.71 21.97 -21.47
N ALA A 757 -12.46 21.32 -22.36
CA ALA A 757 -13.10 20.04 -22.08
C ALA A 757 -12.05 18.99 -21.66
N LYS A 758 -12.33 18.23 -20.60
CA LYS A 758 -11.39 17.26 -20.04
C LYS A 758 -12.10 16.10 -19.36
N SER A 759 -11.59 14.89 -19.58
CA SER A 759 -12.04 13.69 -18.88
C SER A 759 -10.82 12.96 -18.32
N VAL A 760 -10.75 12.89 -16.99
CA VAL A 760 -9.75 12.14 -16.23
C VAL A 760 -10.50 11.40 -15.14
N LEU A 761 -10.47 10.06 -15.20
CA LEU A 761 -11.22 9.19 -14.30
C LEU A 761 -10.88 9.48 -12.84
N GLY A 762 -11.90 9.78 -12.02
CA GLY A 762 -11.76 10.09 -10.59
C GLY A 762 -11.45 11.56 -10.28
N TYR A 763 -11.38 12.43 -11.28
CA TYR A 763 -11.05 13.86 -11.11
C TYR A 763 -12.05 14.79 -11.79
N VAL A 764 -12.40 14.49 -13.04
CA VAL A 764 -13.28 15.33 -13.85
C VAL A 764 -13.88 14.57 -15.02
N LEU A 765 -15.16 14.82 -15.30
CA LEU A 765 -15.85 14.45 -16.53
C LEU A 765 -16.54 15.69 -17.09
N ASN A 766 -15.84 16.41 -17.96
CA ASN A 766 -16.30 17.65 -18.55
C ASN A 766 -16.20 17.58 -20.09
N THR A 767 -17.32 17.75 -20.78
CA THR A 767 -17.44 17.67 -22.24
C THR A 767 -17.52 19.04 -22.92
N VAL A 768 -17.88 20.08 -22.18
CA VAL A 768 -18.03 21.46 -22.64
C VAL A 768 -16.97 22.37 -21.97
N PRO A 769 -16.13 23.10 -22.72
CA PRO A 769 -15.20 24.07 -22.13
C PRO A 769 -15.90 25.14 -21.27
N GLY A 770 -15.20 25.70 -20.29
CA GLY A 770 -15.71 26.80 -19.44
C GLY A 770 -15.49 26.56 -17.95
N TYR A 771 -15.43 27.64 -17.17
CA TYR A 771 -15.20 27.58 -15.72
C TYR A 771 -16.31 26.82 -14.97
N LEU A 772 -17.57 27.20 -15.20
CA LEU A 772 -18.72 26.54 -14.59
C LEU A 772 -18.88 25.09 -15.08
N ASN A 773 -18.74 24.87 -16.39
CA ASN A 773 -18.77 23.53 -16.96
C ASN A 773 -17.69 22.61 -16.37
N ARG A 774 -16.51 23.15 -16.06
CA ARG A 774 -15.45 22.42 -15.35
C ARG A 774 -15.87 22.06 -13.93
N ALA A 775 -16.45 23.00 -13.17
CA ALA A 775 -16.93 22.72 -11.82
C ALA A 775 -18.02 21.64 -11.80
N ILE A 776 -19.00 21.74 -12.72
CA ILE A 776 -20.04 20.71 -12.90
C ILE A 776 -19.39 19.36 -13.22
N GLY A 777 -18.41 19.34 -14.14
CA GLY A 777 -17.72 18.10 -14.50
C GLY A 777 -16.91 17.48 -13.36
N THR A 778 -16.38 18.27 -12.43
CA THR A 778 -15.74 17.74 -11.21
C THR A 778 -16.78 17.21 -10.23
N ALA A 779 -17.84 17.97 -9.94
CA ALA A 779 -18.94 17.54 -9.07
C ALA A 779 -19.61 16.24 -9.57
N ASN A 780 -19.76 16.09 -10.89
CA ASN A 780 -20.25 14.86 -11.51
C ASN A 780 -19.39 13.61 -11.24
N THR A 781 -18.13 13.79 -10.82
CA THR A 781 -17.19 12.67 -10.56
C THR A 781 -16.97 12.36 -9.09
N ILE A 782 -17.35 13.26 -8.19
CA ILE A 782 -17.16 13.12 -6.76
C ILE A 782 -18.53 12.92 -6.11
N SER A 783 -18.68 11.83 -5.36
CA SER A 783 -19.98 11.49 -4.77
C SER A 783 -20.38 12.47 -3.67
N GLY A 784 -21.54 13.09 -3.80
CA GLY A 784 -22.13 13.99 -2.81
C GLY A 784 -23.06 15.00 -3.45
N ILE A 785 -23.58 15.94 -2.64
CA ILE A 785 -24.35 17.09 -3.15
C ILE A 785 -23.45 18.31 -2.99
N ASP A 786 -22.49 18.45 -3.91
CA ASP A 786 -21.50 19.52 -3.87
C ASP A 786 -22.16 20.90 -4.05
N THR A 787 -21.55 21.94 -3.50
CA THR A 787 -21.95 23.34 -3.73
C THR A 787 -20.99 23.98 -4.72
N ILE A 788 -21.53 24.48 -5.83
CA ILE A 788 -20.82 25.32 -6.80
C ILE A 788 -21.26 26.76 -6.57
N GLU A 789 -20.38 27.60 -6.02
CA GLU A 789 -20.59 29.04 -5.90
C GLU A 789 -19.99 29.77 -7.11
N VAL A 790 -20.80 30.53 -7.82
CA VAL A 790 -20.42 31.21 -9.06
C VAL A 790 -20.30 32.71 -8.80
N ARG A 791 -19.06 33.21 -8.84
CA ARG A 791 -18.76 34.65 -8.76
C ARG A 791 -19.43 35.42 -9.89
N HIS A 792 -19.65 36.70 -9.68
CA HIS A 792 -20.29 37.56 -10.68
C HIS A 792 -19.58 37.50 -12.03
N GLY A 793 -20.34 37.43 -13.11
CA GLY A 793 -19.81 37.18 -14.45
C GLY A 793 -20.84 36.53 -15.38
N THR A 794 -20.38 36.10 -16.56
CA THR A 794 -21.22 35.39 -17.55
C THR A 794 -20.64 34.03 -17.87
N TYR A 795 -21.42 32.98 -17.65
CA TYR A 795 -20.95 31.60 -17.72
C TYR A 795 -21.81 30.76 -18.66
N ASP A 796 -21.13 29.89 -19.41
CA ASP A 796 -21.77 28.77 -20.09
C ASP A 796 -22.00 27.65 -19.08
N ALA A 797 -23.25 27.19 -18.97
CA ALA A 797 -23.71 26.13 -18.07
C ALA A 797 -24.20 24.89 -18.84
N SER A 798 -23.66 24.66 -20.04
CA SER A 798 -24.12 23.59 -20.94
C SER A 798 -23.60 22.19 -20.60
N GLU A 799 -22.71 22.02 -19.62
CA GLU A 799 -22.31 20.70 -19.15
C GLU A 799 -23.50 20.01 -18.46
N PRO A 800 -23.87 18.78 -18.85
CA PRO A 800 -24.94 18.05 -18.18
C PRO A 800 -24.60 17.77 -16.71
N ILE A 801 -25.56 18.03 -15.83
CA ILE A 801 -25.48 17.66 -14.42
C ILE A 801 -25.90 16.20 -14.30
N THR A 802 -25.02 15.34 -13.79
CA THR A 802 -25.25 13.89 -13.67
C THR A 802 -25.14 13.37 -12.24
N ASP A 803 -24.69 14.18 -11.29
CA ASP A 803 -24.78 13.92 -9.85
C ASP A 803 -25.42 15.12 -9.13
N GLY A 804 -25.85 14.94 -7.87
CA GLY A 804 -26.47 15.99 -7.07
C GLY A 804 -25.56 17.21 -6.89
N VAL A 805 -26.09 18.42 -7.03
CA VAL A 805 -25.30 19.65 -6.93
C VAL A 805 -26.17 20.87 -6.60
N ALA A 806 -25.63 21.78 -5.81
CA ALA A 806 -26.20 23.10 -5.56
C ALA A 806 -25.38 24.18 -6.29
N ILE A 807 -25.92 24.74 -7.36
CA ILE A 807 -25.33 25.84 -8.11
C ILE A 807 -25.97 27.15 -7.62
N VAL A 808 -25.17 28.03 -7.02
CA VAL A 808 -25.61 29.30 -6.42
C VAL A 808 -24.67 30.42 -6.86
N SER A 809 -25.18 31.64 -7.02
CA SER A 809 -24.29 32.78 -7.31
C SER A 809 -23.57 33.23 -6.04
N GLU A 810 -22.53 34.05 -6.20
CA GLU A 810 -22.07 34.95 -5.15
C GLU A 810 -23.24 35.77 -4.61
N VAL A 811 -23.21 36.07 -3.30
CA VAL A 811 -24.24 36.89 -2.65
C VAL A 811 -24.26 38.28 -3.30
N GLY A 812 -25.37 38.61 -3.96
CA GLY A 812 -25.46 39.85 -4.73
C GLY A 812 -26.72 39.92 -5.58
N SER A 813 -26.65 40.71 -6.64
CA SER A 813 -27.75 40.87 -7.60
C SER A 813 -27.80 39.69 -8.56
N VAL A 814 -29.00 39.22 -8.90
CA VAL A 814 -29.19 38.18 -9.93
C VAL A 814 -28.78 38.65 -11.33
N THR A 815 -28.62 39.96 -11.55
CA THR A 815 -28.15 40.53 -12.82
C THR A 815 -26.63 40.53 -12.98
N ASP A 816 -25.90 40.37 -11.88
CA ASP A 816 -24.44 40.32 -11.88
C ASP A 816 -23.91 38.94 -12.28
N THR A 817 -24.73 37.88 -12.20
CA THR A 817 -24.34 36.51 -12.58
C THR A 817 -25.30 35.93 -13.63
N ILE A 818 -24.79 35.73 -14.85
CA ILE A 818 -25.57 35.33 -16.04
C ILE A 818 -25.19 33.91 -16.46
N LEU A 819 -26.20 33.05 -16.65
CA LEU A 819 -26.06 31.70 -17.23
C LEU A 819 -26.62 31.69 -18.66
N ASN A 820 -25.74 31.55 -19.66
CA ASN A 820 -26.12 31.70 -21.08
C ASN A 820 -26.21 30.38 -21.87
N GLY A 821 -25.77 29.27 -21.29
CA GLY A 821 -25.83 27.92 -21.86
C GLY A 821 -27.16 27.20 -21.59
N ASN A 822 -27.48 26.18 -22.39
CA ASN A 822 -28.64 25.33 -22.13
C ASN A 822 -28.30 24.30 -21.07
N MET A 823 -28.96 24.34 -19.92
CA MET A 823 -28.74 23.43 -18.81
C MET A 823 -29.56 22.15 -18.96
N LEU A 824 -28.94 21.01 -18.65
CA LEU A 824 -29.60 19.72 -18.57
C LEU A 824 -29.28 19.08 -17.22
N SER A 825 -30.28 18.90 -16.37
CA SER A 825 -30.15 18.10 -15.15
C SER A 825 -30.65 16.67 -15.37
N ASN A 826 -29.76 15.71 -15.14
CA ASN A 826 -30.05 14.28 -15.05
C ASN A 826 -29.86 13.75 -13.62
N ALA A 827 -29.87 14.64 -12.62
CA ALA A 827 -29.72 14.30 -11.19
C ALA A 827 -30.91 14.82 -10.39
N ALA A 828 -31.35 14.04 -9.39
CA ALA A 828 -32.54 14.38 -8.60
C ALA A 828 -32.28 15.50 -7.60
N ASP A 829 -31.13 15.50 -6.94
CA ASP A 829 -30.79 16.44 -5.86
C ASP A 829 -30.05 17.67 -6.42
N THR A 830 -30.68 18.38 -7.35
CA THR A 830 -30.12 19.59 -7.99
C THR A 830 -30.80 20.86 -7.45
N LEU A 831 -30.01 21.82 -6.98
CA LEU A 831 -30.45 23.17 -6.65
C LEU A 831 -29.82 24.17 -7.63
N ILE A 832 -30.62 25.05 -8.23
CA ILE A 832 -30.15 26.17 -9.06
C ILE A 832 -30.78 27.46 -8.51
N GLY A 833 -29.93 28.27 -7.88
CA GLY A 833 -30.33 29.52 -7.26
C GLY A 833 -31.01 29.34 -5.91
N ARG A 834 -30.83 30.32 -5.03
CA ARG A 834 -31.55 30.47 -3.77
C ARG A 834 -31.69 31.95 -3.42
N LEU A 835 -32.47 32.27 -2.39
CA LEU A 835 -32.67 33.65 -1.94
C LEU A 835 -31.32 34.38 -1.76
N ARG A 836 -31.16 35.52 -2.45
CA ARG A 836 -29.93 36.37 -2.55
C ARG A 836 -28.73 35.77 -3.30
N GLN A 837 -28.89 34.58 -3.87
CA GLN A 837 -27.86 33.89 -4.63
C GLN A 837 -28.48 33.21 -5.84
N GLY A 838 -29.00 34.02 -6.76
CA GLY A 838 -29.72 33.60 -7.96
C GLY A 838 -29.07 34.11 -9.23
N PHE A 839 -29.64 33.72 -10.37
CA PHE A 839 -29.05 33.97 -11.68
C PHE A 839 -30.01 34.66 -12.63
N THR A 840 -29.43 35.40 -13.57
CA THR A 840 -30.08 35.68 -14.85
C THR A 840 -29.83 34.52 -15.80
N ILE A 841 -30.86 33.73 -16.10
CA ILE A 841 -30.76 32.52 -16.92
C ILE A 841 -31.34 32.80 -18.31
N SER A 842 -30.48 32.91 -19.31
CA SER A 842 -30.92 33.14 -20.71
C SER A 842 -31.01 31.86 -21.55
N GLY A 843 -30.40 30.77 -21.09
CA GLY A 843 -30.52 29.45 -21.74
C GLY A 843 -31.73 28.65 -21.27
N ASN A 844 -32.07 27.58 -21.98
CA ASN A 844 -33.14 26.67 -21.56
C ASN A 844 -32.68 25.81 -20.38
N VAL A 845 -33.61 25.41 -19.50
CA VAL A 845 -33.36 24.45 -18.42
C VAL A 845 -34.21 23.20 -18.62
N ALA A 846 -33.56 22.05 -18.73
CA ALA A 846 -34.26 20.78 -18.95
C ALA A 846 -33.94 19.76 -17.86
N VAL A 847 -34.94 19.00 -17.43
CA VAL A 847 -34.79 17.77 -16.64
C VAL A 847 -34.93 16.58 -17.57
N GLY A 848 -33.91 15.73 -17.61
CA GLY A 848 -33.86 14.58 -18.50
C GLY A 848 -34.80 13.44 -18.13
N ALA A 849 -35.10 12.59 -19.13
CA ALA A 849 -36.03 11.48 -18.96
C ALA A 849 -35.53 10.45 -17.94
N GLY A 850 -36.39 10.10 -16.98
CA GLY A 850 -36.11 9.12 -15.93
C GLY A 850 -35.49 9.69 -14.64
N THR A 851 -35.12 10.97 -14.63
CA THR A 851 -34.64 11.69 -13.44
C THR A 851 -35.79 12.02 -12.50
N ASP A 852 -35.60 11.85 -11.18
CA ASP A 852 -36.59 12.29 -10.18
C ASP A 852 -36.57 13.81 -10.03
N ALA A 853 -37.55 14.48 -10.62
CA ALA A 853 -37.66 15.93 -10.59
C ALA A 853 -38.16 16.46 -9.24
N SER A 854 -38.68 15.62 -8.35
CA SER A 854 -39.29 16.07 -7.09
C SER A 854 -38.32 16.64 -6.06
N ASN A 855 -37.02 16.41 -6.25
CA ASN A 855 -35.93 16.98 -5.44
C ASN A 855 -35.13 18.06 -6.20
N ILE A 856 -35.54 18.42 -7.42
CA ILE A 856 -34.88 19.48 -8.19
C ILE A 856 -35.56 20.81 -7.88
N HIS A 857 -34.76 21.77 -7.45
CA HIS A 857 -35.20 23.12 -7.10
C HIS A 857 -34.50 24.15 -7.98
N ILE A 858 -35.25 24.93 -8.74
CA ILE A 858 -34.75 26.06 -9.52
C ILE A 858 -35.46 27.30 -8.98
N ASN A 859 -34.88 28.01 -8.03
CA ASN A 859 -35.61 29.03 -7.27
C ASN A 859 -34.81 30.33 -7.16
N TRP A 860 -35.50 31.47 -7.04
CA TRP A 860 -34.90 32.80 -6.87
C TRP A 860 -34.04 33.29 -8.05
N ASN A 861 -34.46 32.97 -9.29
CA ASN A 861 -33.78 33.37 -10.51
C ASN A 861 -34.64 34.29 -11.39
N ASP A 862 -33.98 34.99 -12.31
CA ASP A 862 -34.59 35.67 -13.45
C ASP A 862 -34.42 34.78 -14.69
N ILE A 863 -35.48 34.07 -15.07
CA ILE A 863 -35.48 33.07 -16.15
C ILE A 863 -36.07 33.67 -17.43
N TYR A 864 -35.26 33.72 -18.49
CA TYR A 864 -35.68 34.16 -19.83
C TYR A 864 -35.71 33.02 -20.85
N GLY A 865 -35.22 31.83 -20.50
CA GLY A 865 -35.33 30.61 -21.30
C GLY A 865 -36.56 29.77 -20.95
N SER A 866 -36.77 28.68 -21.69
CA SER A 866 -37.83 27.71 -21.38
C SER A 866 -37.40 26.69 -20.31
N VAL A 867 -38.33 26.24 -19.48
CA VAL A 867 -38.09 25.19 -18.47
C VAL A 867 -38.91 23.94 -18.78
N SER A 868 -38.24 22.83 -19.07
CA SER A 868 -38.88 21.57 -19.45
C SER A 868 -38.59 20.43 -18.47
N ASN A 869 -39.61 19.68 -18.06
CA ASN A 869 -39.49 18.48 -17.24
C ASN A 869 -39.95 17.22 -17.99
N ASP A 870 -39.00 16.45 -18.52
CA ASP A 870 -39.22 15.11 -19.09
C ASP A 870 -38.97 13.98 -18.05
N GLY A 871 -38.63 14.34 -16.81
CA GLY A 871 -38.38 13.44 -15.69
C GLY A 871 -39.66 12.83 -15.07
N ILE A 872 -39.51 12.26 -13.88
CA ILE A 872 -40.61 11.74 -13.07
C ILE A 872 -40.91 12.70 -11.91
N GLY A 873 -42.18 12.86 -11.55
CA GLY A 873 -42.59 13.79 -10.50
C GLY A 873 -42.70 15.24 -10.98
N THR A 874 -42.88 16.17 -10.04
CA THR A 874 -43.06 17.60 -10.31
C THR A 874 -41.77 18.34 -9.98
N LEU A 875 -41.23 19.08 -10.97
CA LEU A 875 -40.08 19.96 -10.82
C LEU A 875 -40.47 21.20 -9.99
N ASP A 876 -39.69 21.55 -8.97
CA ASP A 876 -39.87 22.78 -8.21
C ASP A 876 -39.15 23.95 -8.91
N ALA A 877 -39.92 24.90 -9.44
CA ALA A 877 -39.44 26.11 -10.10
C ALA A 877 -40.19 27.36 -9.60
N ILE A 878 -40.47 27.40 -8.30
CA ILE A 878 -41.16 28.50 -7.63
C ILE A 878 -40.19 29.66 -7.32
N PHE A 879 -40.73 30.82 -6.96
CA PHE A 879 -39.94 32.01 -6.65
C PHE A 879 -38.99 32.42 -7.78
N ASN A 880 -39.40 32.32 -9.05
CA ASN A 880 -38.64 32.89 -10.18
C ASN A 880 -39.43 34.00 -10.86
N TYR A 881 -38.70 34.95 -11.42
CA TYR A 881 -39.21 35.90 -12.39
C TYR A 881 -39.04 35.34 -13.79
N TRP A 882 -40.06 35.43 -14.64
CA TRP A 882 -40.08 34.79 -15.97
C TRP A 882 -40.08 35.80 -17.13
N GLY A 883 -39.64 37.03 -16.86
CA GLY A 883 -39.79 38.15 -17.80
C GLY A 883 -41.26 38.60 -17.96
N GLU A 884 -41.45 39.63 -18.79
CA GLU A 884 -42.78 40.22 -19.05
C GLU A 884 -43.74 39.24 -19.76
N ASP A 885 -43.20 38.27 -20.51
CA ASP A 885 -43.98 37.28 -21.26
C ASP A 885 -44.53 36.15 -20.36
N GLY A 886 -44.05 36.04 -19.13
CA GLY A 886 -44.44 35.01 -18.17
C GLY A 886 -43.80 33.64 -18.42
N PRO A 887 -44.17 32.61 -17.65
CA PRO A 887 -43.47 31.33 -17.62
C PRO A 887 -43.66 30.51 -18.90
N ASP A 888 -42.56 30.16 -19.56
CA ASP A 888 -42.52 29.19 -20.66
C ASP A 888 -42.09 27.80 -20.14
N THR A 889 -43.08 26.94 -19.89
CA THR A 889 -42.85 25.62 -19.26
C THR A 889 -43.44 24.45 -20.04
N VAL A 890 -42.75 23.31 -20.00
CA VAL A 890 -43.18 22.03 -20.62
C VAL A 890 -43.08 20.90 -19.58
N GLY A 891 -44.14 20.10 -19.42
CA GLY A 891 -44.17 18.99 -18.46
C GLY A 891 -44.75 19.37 -17.09
N GLN A 892 -44.49 18.57 -16.05
CA GLN A 892 -44.96 18.84 -14.68
C GLN A 892 -43.99 19.78 -13.95
N VAL A 893 -44.26 21.08 -13.97
CA VAL A 893 -43.44 22.13 -13.33
C VAL A 893 -44.29 22.96 -12.38
N ALA A 894 -43.87 23.06 -11.12
CA ALA A 894 -44.48 23.93 -10.11
C ALA A 894 -43.86 25.32 -10.22
N ILE A 895 -44.68 26.33 -10.47
CA ILE A 895 -44.25 27.72 -10.71
C ILE A 895 -44.82 28.74 -9.71
N ASN A 896 -45.76 28.32 -8.86
CA ASN A 896 -46.44 29.21 -7.91
C ASN A 896 -45.88 29.02 -6.50
N PRO A 897 -45.48 30.10 -5.80
CA PRO A 897 -45.62 31.50 -6.23
C PRO A 897 -44.61 31.91 -7.31
N ILE A 898 -45.07 32.73 -8.26
CA ILE A 898 -44.24 33.40 -9.27
C ILE A 898 -43.78 34.75 -8.72
N LEU A 899 -42.59 35.23 -9.10
CA LEU A 899 -42.19 36.59 -8.78
C LEU A 899 -42.78 37.56 -9.82
N PRO A 900 -43.53 38.61 -9.41
CA PRO A 900 -44.11 39.59 -10.35
C PRO A 900 -43.08 40.57 -10.92
N ALA A 901 -41.95 40.74 -10.23
CA ALA A 901 -40.80 41.52 -10.67
C ALA A 901 -39.52 40.68 -10.50
N SER A 902 -38.37 41.18 -10.99
CA SER A 902 -37.08 40.49 -10.84
C SER A 902 -36.80 40.09 -9.39
N ALA A 903 -36.03 39.02 -9.20
CA ALA A 903 -35.69 38.53 -7.86
C ALA A 903 -35.04 39.63 -7.01
N ASP A 904 -34.19 40.46 -7.60
CA ASP A 904 -33.58 41.61 -6.91
C ASP A 904 -34.59 42.65 -6.46
N THR A 905 -35.62 42.91 -7.27
CA THR A 905 -36.67 43.88 -6.92
C THR A 905 -37.46 43.38 -5.72
N ILE A 906 -37.82 42.09 -5.72
CA ILE A 906 -38.53 41.46 -4.59
C ILE A 906 -37.66 41.48 -3.33
N ILE A 907 -36.38 41.13 -3.44
CA ILE A 907 -35.43 41.19 -2.31
C ILE A 907 -35.28 42.64 -1.81
N GLY A 908 -35.24 43.62 -2.71
CA GLY A 908 -35.24 45.04 -2.37
C GLY A 908 -36.46 45.43 -1.52
N TYR A 909 -37.66 45.01 -1.91
CA TYR A 909 -38.86 45.23 -1.11
C TYR A 909 -38.82 44.52 0.25
N MET A 910 -38.30 43.29 0.31
CA MET A 910 -38.09 42.58 1.58
C MET A 910 -37.18 43.39 2.52
N ASP A 911 -36.10 43.96 2.00
CA ASP A 911 -35.11 44.70 2.80
C ASP A 911 -35.59 46.10 3.19
N ASP A 912 -36.14 46.86 2.25
CA ASP A 912 -36.58 48.23 2.44
C ASP A 912 -37.80 48.32 3.36
N HIS A 913 -38.68 47.31 3.32
CA HIS A 913 -39.93 47.28 4.07
C HIS A 913 -39.99 46.21 5.16
N ARG A 914 -38.95 45.37 5.31
CA ARG A 914 -38.89 44.24 6.27
C ARG A 914 -40.01 43.23 6.09
N LEU A 915 -40.37 42.99 4.83
CA LEU A 915 -41.43 42.07 4.44
C LEU A 915 -40.91 40.63 4.39
N SER A 916 -41.79 39.65 4.62
CA SER A 916 -41.49 38.26 4.26
C SER A 916 -41.43 38.11 2.74
N ALA A 917 -40.90 36.99 2.23
CA ALA A 917 -40.84 36.75 0.79
C ALA A 917 -42.23 36.78 0.13
N ILE A 918 -43.25 36.23 0.80
CA ILE A 918 -44.63 36.23 0.30
C ILE A 918 -45.21 37.64 0.36
N ASP A 919 -45.04 38.36 1.47
CA ASP A 919 -45.52 39.75 1.59
C ASP A 919 -44.90 40.68 0.55
N ALA A 920 -43.63 40.47 0.20
CA ALA A 920 -42.95 41.25 -0.83
C ALA A 920 -43.46 40.94 -2.25
N ILE A 921 -43.87 39.69 -2.50
CA ILE A 921 -44.53 39.27 -3.74
C ILE A 921 -45.92 39.90 -3.83
N ASP A 922 -46.70 39.86 -2.75
CA ASP A 922 -48.02 40.48 -2.69
C ASP A 922 -47.93 42.01 -2.85
N PHE A 923 -46.96 42.62 -2.15
CA PHE A 923 -46.65 44.05 -2.28
C PHE A 923 -46.32 44.44 -3.72
N ALA A 924 -45.46 43.68 -4.39
CA ALA A 924 -45.10 43.93 -5.78
C ALA A 924 -46.32 43.75 -6.72
N SER A 925 -47.13 42.70 -6.50
CA SER A 925 -48.38 42.48 -7.25
C SER A 925 -49.38 43.62 -7.10
N LEU A 926 -49.47 44.22 -5.91
CA LEU A 926 -50.31 45.40 -5.65
C LEU A 926 -49.79 46.65 -6.37
N LEU A 927 -48.47 46.85 -6.45
CA LEU A 927 -47.88 47.95 -7.23
C LEU A 927 -48.22 47.83 -8.72
N ASP A 928 -48.23 46.60 -9.27
CA ASP A 928 -48.65 46.34 -10.66
C ASP A 928 -50.14 46.66 -10.91
N LEU A 929 -50.97 46.67 -9.87
CA LEU A 929 -52.35 47.17 -9.92
C LEU A 929 -52.45 48.71 -9.87
N ASN A 930 -51.33 49.43 -9.97
CA ASN A 930 -51.20 50.89 -9.79
C ASN A 930 -51.58 51.41 -8.40
N VAL A 931 -51.47 50.57 -7.37
CA VAL A 931 -51.59 50.99 -5.97
C VAL A 931 -50.30 51.71 -5.56
N SER A 932 -50.37 52.82 -4.82
CA SER A 932 -49.14 53.48 -4.35
C SER A 932 -48.43 52.65 -3.28
N GLU A 933 -47.11 52.79 -3.09
CA GLU A 933 -46.35 52.03 -2.06
C GLU A 933 -46.99 52.07 -0.67
N ARG A 934 -47.45 53.25 -0.23
CA ARG A 934 -48.11 53.40 1.06
C ARG A 934 -49.42 52.61 1.15
N GLU A 935 -50.18 52.62 0.07
CA GLU A 935 -51.44 51.90 -0.05
C GLU A 935 -51.20 50.38 -0.14
N ALA A 936 -50.16 49.95 -0.83
CA ALA A 936 -49.77 48.55 -0.96
C ALA A 936 -49.33 47.95 0.39
N LEU A 937 -48.56 48.67 1.21
CA LEU A 937 -48.22 48.21 2.57
C LEU A 937 -49.46 48.04 3.47
N ALA A 938 -50.43 48.95 3.34
CA ALA A 938 -51.69 48.86 4.07
C ALA A 938 -52.55 47.68 3.57
N ALA A 939 -52.59 47.46 2.25
CA ALA A 939 -53.23 46.29 1.63
C ALA A 939 -52.58 44.96 2.08
N VAL A 940 -51.25 44.85 2.11
CA VAL A 940 -50.56 43.66 2.63
C VAL A 940 -50.91 43.40 4.09
N SER A 941 -51.00 44.46 4.91
CA SER A 941 -51.43 44.33 6.31
C SER A 941 -52.87 43.82 6.42
N LEU A 942 -53.75 44.28 5.53
CA LEU A 942 -55.13 43.81 5.43
C LEU A 942 -55.21 42.33 4.99
N MET A 943 -54.44 41.93 3.97
CA MET A 943 -54.35 40.56 3.47
C MET A 943 -53.91 39.61 4.59
N ASN A 944 -52.83 39.96 5.31
CA ASN A 944 -52.32 39.15 6.41
C ASN A 944 -53.27 39.04 7.60
N THR A 945 -54.08 40.08 7.85
CA THR A 945 -54.98 40.12 9.01
C THR A 945 -56.29 39.38 8.73
N PHE A 946 -56.81 39.45 7.51
CA PHE A 946 -58.17 38.99 7.17
C PHE A 946 -58.26 38.11 5.92
N ASP A 947 -57.14 37.64 5.37
CA ASP A 947 -57.07 36.68 4.27
C ASP A 947 -57.72 37.19 2.96
N PHE A 948 -57.54 38.49 2.68
CA PHE A 948 -57.93 39.08 1.39
C PHE A 948 -56.97 38.65 0.27
N ASP A 949 -57.48 38.51 -0.95
CA ASP A 949 -56.65 38.46 -2.15
C ASP A 949 -56.15 39.86 -2.53
N GLU A 950 -55.12 39.94 -3.37
CA GLU A 950 -54.45 41.18 -3.75
C GLU A 950 -55.45 42.19 -4.34
N LYS A 951 -56.38 41.68 -5.15
CA LYS A 951 -57.40 42.51 -5.80
C LYS A 951 -58.42 43.06 -4.80
N GLY A 952 -58.93 42.23 -3.90
CA GLY A 952 -59.88 42.65 -2.87
C GLY A 952 -59.24 43.64 -1.90
N ALA A 953 -57.97 43.45 -1.54
CA ALA A 953 -57.24 44.39 -0.71
C ALA A 953 -57.00 45.73 -1.43
N ALA A 954 -56.63 45.71 -2.73
CA ALA A 954 -56.50 46.91 -3.54
C ALA A 954 -57.81 47.70 -3.66
N GLU A 955 -58.94 47.02 -3.92
CA GLU A 955 -60.27 47.64 -4.00
C GLU A 955 -60.66 48.33 -2.68
N ILE A 956 -60.38 47.70 -1.52
CA ILE A 956 -60.64 48.29 -0.20
C ILE A 956 -59.75 49.52 0.05
N VAL A 957 -58.48 49.45 -0.30
CA VAL A 957 -57.58 50.61 -0.15
C VAL A 957 -57.96 51.75 -1.08
N GLU A 958 -58.38 51.47 -2.31
CA GLU A 958 -58.87 52.46 -3.26
C GLU A 958 -60.15 53.16 -2.74
N GLU A 959 -61.08 52.40 -2.14
CA GLU A 959 -62.35 52.91 -1.64
C GLU A 959 -62.21 53.76 -0.37
N TYR A 960 -61.39 53.33 0.60
CA TYR A 960 -61.33 53.95 1.94
C TYR A 960 -60.03 54.71 2.24
N GLY A 961 -58.96 54.47 1.48
CA GLY A 961 -57.65 55.10 1.64
C GLY A 961 -56.80 54.51 2.77
N ALA A 962 -55.48 54.48 2.56
CA ALA A 962 -54.51 53.84 3.47
C ALA A 962 -54.56 54.35 4.93
N ILE A 963 -54.85 55.64 5.16
CA ILE A 963 -54.88 56.22 6.53
C ILE A 963 -56.06 55.67 7.34
N ALA A 964 -57.24 55.56 6.74
CA ALA A 964 -58.42 55.02 7.40
C ALA A 964 -58.22 53.53 7.68
N LEU A 965 -57.61 52.83 6.73
CA LEU A 965 -57.27 51.42 6.83
C LEU A 965 -56.26 51.13 7.95
N ASP A 966 -55.12 51.81 7.96
CA ASP A 966 -54.08 51.66 9.00
C ASP A 966 -54.67 51.91 10.40
N ARG A 967 -55.52 52.93 10.54
CA ARG A 967 -56.20 53.23 11.79
C ARG A 967 -57.15 52.10 12.18
N ALA A 968 -58.01 51.66 11.26
CA ALA A 968 -58.95 50.58 11.54
C ALA A 968 -58.24 49.29 11.94
N LEU A 969 -57.18 48.90 11.21
CA LEU A 969 -56.35 47.73 11.52
C LEU A 969 -55.65 47.84 12.89
N ALA A 970 -55.20 49.04 13.27
CA ALA A 970 -54.50 49.24 14.55
C ALA A 970 -55.41 49.14 15.78
N PHE A 971 -56.72 49.39 15.62
CA PHE A 971 -57.67 49.45 16.74
C PHE A 971 -58.68 48.31 16.76
N ALA A 972 -58.89 47.62 15.64
CA ALA A 972 -59.83 46.50 15.58
C ALA A 972 -59.29 45.24 16.26
N ALA A 973 -60.14 44.57 17.05
CA ALA A 973 -59.86 43.25 17.61
C ALA A 973 -60.32 42.10 16.70
N ASP A 974 -61.27 42.36 15.79
CA ASP A 974 -61.79 41.39 14.82
C ASP A 974 -62.28 42.07 13.53
N TYR A 975 -62.74 41.26 12.58
CA TYR A 975 -63.17 41.73 11.26
C TYR A 975 -64.41 42.65 11.30
N ASP A 976 -65.33 42.40 12.24
CA ASP A 976 -66.56 43.19 12.35
C ASP A 976 -66.23 44.59 12.91
N GLU A 977 -65.37 44.68 13.94
CA GLU A 977 -64.87 45.94 14.49
C GLU A 977 -64.02 46.70 13.47
N PHE A 978 -63.21 45.99 12.69
CA PHE A 978 -62.45 46.56 11.60
C PHE A 978 -63.35 47.24 10.55
N LEU A 979 -64.40 46.56 10.11
CA LEU A 979 -65.34 47.11 9.14
C LEU A 979 -66.10 48.32 9.68
N ALA A 980 -66.43 48.33 10.98
CA ALA A 980 -67.03 49.46 11.67
C ALA A 980 -66.12 50.70 11.66
N LEU A 981 -64.85 50.52 12.04
CA LEU A 981 -63.85 51.58 12.12
C LEU A 981 -63.44 52.12 10.74
N LEU A 982 -63.50 51.28 9.72
CA LEU A 982 -63.18 51.61 8.33
C LEU A 982 -64.30 52.40 7.65
N MET A 983 -65.56 51.92 7.74
CA MET A 983 -66.72 52.55 7.10
C MET A 983 -67.21 53.80 7.85
N GLY A 984 -66.86 53.94 9.14
CA GLY A 984 -67.42 54.95 10.04
C GLY A 984 -68.86 54.66 10.44
N TYR A 985 -69.45 55.51 11.26
CA TYR A 985 -70.80 55.28 11.80
C TYR A 985 -71.91 55.81 10.88
N ALA A 986 -72.98 55.04 10.72
CA ALA A 986 -74.18 55.48 10.03
C ALA A 986 -74.95 56.48 10.92
N VAL A 987 -75.24 57.65 10.37
CA VAL A 987 -75.93 58.75 11.06
C VAL A 987 -77.42 58.76 10.69
N GLU A 988 -78.30 58.57 11.66
CA GLU A 988 -79.76 58.76 11.52
C GLU A 988 -80.27 59.89 12.44
N ASP A 989 -81.33 60.57 11.97
CA ASP A 989 -82.05 61.65 12.65
C ASP A 989 -81.28 62.93 12.95
N VAL A 990 -80.82 63.63 11.90
CA VAL A 990 -80.65 65.08 11.95
C VAL A 990 -82.01 65.72 11.64
N PRO A 991 -82.55 66.65 12.46
CA PRO A 991 -83.86 67.26 12.17
C PRO A 991 -83.86 67.93 10.79
N THR A 992 -84.63 67.34 9.87
CA THR A 992 -85.10 67.89 8.57
C THR A 992 -84.13 68.82 7.82
N GLY A 993 -83.25 68.27 6.96
CA GLY A 993 -82.47 69.13 6.06
C GLY A 993 -81.37 68.56 5.17
N GLY A 994 -80.90 67.31 5.33
CA GLY A 994 -80.13 66.59 4.30
C GLY A 994 -78.58 66.75 4.26
N VAL A 995 -77.93 65.58 4.23
CA VAL A 995 -76.59 65.22 3.71
C VAL A 995 -75.37 65.69 4.52
N ALA A 996 -74.47 64.73 4.77
CA ALA A 996 -73.10 64.96 5.21
C ALA A 996 -72.44 66.09 4.39
N GLY A 997 -72.12 67.18 5.07
CA GLY A 997 -71.64 68.42 4.45
C GLY A 997 -72.61 69.58 4.64
N GLY A 998 -72.50 70.27 5.77
CA GLY A 998 -73.03 71.62 6.00
C GLY A 998 -74.54 71.78 5.78
N GLY A 999 -75.33 71.48 6.81
CA GLY A 999 -76.75 71.85 6.86
C GLY A 999 -76.96 73.18 7.57
N GLU A 1000 -77.53 74.16 6.86
CA GLU A 1000 -78.01 75.45 7.37
C GLU A 1000 -79.24 75.26 8.28
N ILE A 1001 -79.26 75.89 9.46
CA ILE A 1001 -80.51 76.04 10.22
C ILE A 1001 -81.37 77.12 9.55
N GLU A 1002 -82.46 76.73 8.88
CA GLU A 1002 -83.49 77.68 8.41
C GLU A 1002 -84.24 78.27 9.62
N THR A 1003 -83.78 79.43 10.08
CA THR A 1003 -84.49 80.39 10.94
C THR A 1003 -85.18 79.80 12.18
N PHE A 1004 -84.45 79.76 13.29
CA PHE A 1004 -85.04 79.61 14.63
C PHE A 1004 -85.30 80.98 15.28
N ASP A 1005 -86.27 81.08 16.19
CA ASP A 1005 -86.52 82.29 16.97
C ASP A 1005 -85.48 82.37 18.11
N PRO A 1006 -84.78 83.50 18.31
CA PRO A 1006 -83.81 83.65 19.40
C PRO A 1006 -84.47 83.42 20.78
N ASP A 1007 -83.74 82.79 21.70
CA ASP A 1007 -84.10 82.50 23.11
C ASP A 1007 -84.87 81.19 23.40
N GLU A 1008 -84.92 80.23 22.46
CA GLU A 1008 -85.31 78.83 22.74
C GLU A 1008 -84.12 77.85 22.57
N PRO A 1009 -83.97 76.83 23.46
CA PRO A 1009 -82.93 75.82 23.31
C PRO A 1009 -83.17 74.99 22.05
N LEU A 1010 -82.12 74.78 21.26
CA LEU A 1010 -82.20 74.03 20.01
C LEU A 1010 -81.66 72.61 20.25
N PRO A 1011 -82.54 71.60 20.35
CA PRO A 1011 -82.10 70.23 20.64
C PRO A 1011 -81.41 69.64 19.42
N LEU A 1012 -80.15 69.26 19.58
CA LEU A 1012 -79.42 68.42 18.64
C LEU A 1012 -79.51 66.99 19.13
N SER A 1013 -79.89 66.10 18.22
CA SER A 1013 -79.86 64.66 18.43
C SER A 1013 -79.14 64.04 17.26
N LEU A 1014 -78.35 63.02 17.54
CA LEU A 1014 -77.57 62.27 16.56
C LEU A 1014 -77.56 60.80 16.98
N VAL A 1015 -78.22 59.93 16.22
CA VAL A 1015 -78.07 58.48 16.43
C VAL A 1015 -76.91 58.00 15.58
N LEU A 1016 -75.88 57.44 16.23
CA LEU A 1016 -74.83 56.71 15.57
C LEU A 1016 -75.17 55.23 15.58
N ARG A 1017 -75.14 54.60 14.41
CA ARG A 1017 -75.32 53.15 14.25
C ARG A 1017 -74.08 52.52 13.64
N HIS A 1018 -73.83 51.28 14.04
CA HIS A 1018 -72.92 50.42 13.32
C HIS A 1018 -73.42 50.26 11.88
N PRO A 1019 -72.60 50.56 10.87
CA PRO A 1019 -73.03 50.64 9.47
C PRO A 1019 -73.55 49.31 8.92
N VAL A 1020 -73.09 48.18 9.47
CA VAL A 1020 -73.48 46.82 9.06
C VAL A 1020 -74.57 46.18 9.94
N THR A 1021 -74.40 46.15 11.27
CA THR A 1021 -75.35 45.48 12.18
C THR A 1021 -76.58 46.33 12.51
N GLY A 1022 -76.50 47.66 12.34
CA GLY A 1022 -77.55 48.61 12.72
C GLY A 1022 -77.67 48.84 14.22
N GLU A 1023 -76.81 48.23 15.03
CA GLU A 1023 -76.72 48.45 16.48
C GLU A 1023 -76.33 49.90 16.80
N ILE A 1024 -76.76 50.40 17.95
CA ILE A 1024 -76.51 51.78 18.37
C ILE A 1024 -75.14 51.86 19.02
N ILE A 1025 -74.35 52.86 18.63
CA ILE A 1025 -73.01 53.11 19.16
C ILE A 1025 -73.14 54.09 20.33
N ASP A 1026 -72.85 53.65 21.56
CA ASP A 1026 -73.08 54.41 22.78
C ASP A 1026 -71.80 54.93 23.48
N ASP A 1027 -70.63 54.63 22.91
CA ASP A 1027 -69.32 54.93 23.47
C ASP A 1027 -68.42 55.81 22.58
N ALA A 1028 -68.89 56.22 21.40
CA ALA A 1028 -68.18 57.13 20.51
C ALA A 1028 -68.05 58.56 21.08
N THR A 1029 -67.01 59.27 20.68
CA THR A 1029 -66.84 60.69 20.97
C THR A 1029 -67.42 61.54 19.84
N VAL A 1030 -68.58 62.13 20.08
CA VAL A 1030 -69.25 62.99 19.10
C VAL A 1030 -68.98 64.46 19.40
N SER A 1031 -68.13 65.10 18.62
CA SER A 1031 -67.87 66.54 18.68
C SER A 1031 -68.83 67.33 17.77
N TYR A 1032 -69.13 68.57 18.15
CA TYR A 1032 -69.92 69.50 17.34
C TYR A 1032 -69.28 70.90 17.33
N SER A 1033 -69.49 71.64 16.24
CA SER A 1033 -69.15 73.06 16.10
C SER A 1033 -70.30 73.80 15.42
N VAL A 1034 -70.82 74.84 16.06
CA VAL A 1034 -71.88 75.71 15.53
C VAL A 1034 -71.26 77.01 15.06
N CYS A 1035 -71.46 77.32 13.80
CA CYS A 1035 -70.81 78.40 13.07
C CYS A 1035 -71.87 79.36 12.52
N ARG A 1036 -71.60 80.67 12.54
CA ARG A 1036 -72.41 81.69 11.87
C ARG A 1036 -71.65 82.22 10.67
N THR A 1037 -72.31 82.30 9.52
CA THR A 1037 -71.75 83.00 8.36
C THR A 1037 -72.10 84.49 8.43
N LEU A 1038 -71.10 85.35 8.49
CA LEU A 1038 -71.26 86.81 8.53
C LEU A 1038 -71.52 87.37 7.12
N PRO A 1039 -72.08 88.60 6.98
CA PRO A 1039 -72.41 89.20 5.68
C PRO A 1039 -71.24 89.35 4.70
N ASP A 1040 -69.99 89.32 5.18
CA ASP A 1040 -68.76 89.35 4.39
C ASP A 1040 -68.24 87.96 3.97
N ARG A 1041 -69.03 86.90 4.25
CA ARG A 1041 -68.71 85.47 4.04
C ARG A 1041 -67.60 84.91 4.92
N THR A 1042 -67.22 85.60 6.00
CA THR A 1042 -66.38 85.00 7.04
C THR A 1042 -67.22 84.16 8.00
N VAL A 1043 -66.65 83.07 8.52
CA VAL A 1043 -67.34 82.13 9.42
C VAL A 1043 -66.88 82.39 10.86
N GLU A 1044 -67.85 82.59 11.76
CA GLU A 1044 -67.63 82.80 13.19
C GLU A 1044 -68.12 81.56 13.97
N ILE A 1045 -67.24 80.85 14.67
CA ILE A 1045 -67.65 79.75 15.56
C ILE A 1045 -68.31 80.34 16.81
N LYS A 1046 -69.59 80.03 17.03
CA LYS A 1046 -70.33 80.43 18.23
C LYS A 1046 -70.19 79.46 19.38
N LEU A 1047 -70.15 78.17 19.07
CA LEU A 1047 -70.11 77.11 20.06
C LEU A 1047 -69.33 75.93 19.51
N PHE A 1048 -68.54 75.27 20.34
CA PHE A 1048 -67.95 73.97 20.03
C PHE A 1048 -67.92 73.12 21.30
N GLY A 1049 -68.06 71.80 21.16
CA GLY A 1049 -68.14 70.90 22.30
C GLY A 1049 -68.26 69.43 21.89
N VAL A 1050 -68.62 68.60 22.87
CA VAL A 1050 -68.84 67.15 22.68
C VAL A 1050 -70.26 66.83 23.16
N MET A 1051 -71.02 66.11 22.34
CA MET A 1051 -72.33 65.57 22.67
C MET A 1051 -72.16 64.38 23.62
N ARG A 1052 -73.15 64.14 24.48
CA ARG A 1052 -73.15 62.96 25.36
C ARG A 1052 -74.20 61.98 24.89
N PHE A 1053 -73.88 60.70 24.99
CA PHE A 1053 -74.87 59.67 24.73
C PHE A 1053 -75.95 59.67 25.82
N ASP A 1054 -77.20 59.70 25.39
CA ASP A 1054 -78.37 59.55 26.25
C ASP A 1054 -78.95 58.14 26.06
N GLY A 1055 -78.80 57.30 27.09
CA GLY A 1055 -79.23 55.90 27.06
C GLY A 1055 -80.74 55.69 26.96
N ASP A 1056 -81.56 56.70 27.32
CA ASP A 1056 -83.02 56.60 27.21
C ASP A 1056 -83.50 56.92 25.78
N LEU A 1057 -82.82 57.83 25.09
CA LEU A 1057 -83.11 58.23 23.70
C LEU A 1057 -82.33 57.42 22.67
N ALA A 1058 -81.31 56.69 23.12
CA ALA A 1058 -80.39 55.93 22.29
C ALA A 1058 -79.74 56.78 21.19
N ALA A 1059 -79.38 58.01 21.54
CA ALA A 1059 -78.82 59.03 20.67
C ALA A 1059 -77.83 59.89 21.44
N TYR A 1060 -76.85 60.47 20.75
CA TYR A 1060 -76.07 61.59 21.27
C TYR A 1060 -76.92 62.84 21.23
N THR A 1061 -77.09 63.50 22.37
CA THR A 1061 -77.89 64.71 22.46
C THR A 1061 -77.09 65.87 23.01
N PHE A 1062 -77.45 67.07 22.56
CA PHE A 1062 -76.97 68.31 23.11
C PHE A 1062 -77.97 69.43 22.84
N ASP A 1063 -78.39 70.14 23.90
CA ASP A 1063 -79.22 71.33 23.75
C ASP A 1063 -78.33 72.56 23.55
N VAL A 1064 -78.41 73.17 22.37
CA VAL A 1064 -77.72 74.42 22.09
C VAL A 1064 -78.46 75.58 22.77
N ASP A 1065 -77.81 76.21 23.74
CA ASP A 1065 -78.31 77.47 24.32
C ASP A 1065 -78.04 78.63 23.35
N THR A 1066 -79.10 79.09 22.70
CA THR A 1066 -79.06 80.18 21.74
C THR A 1066 -79.35 81.55 22.36
N THR A 1067 -79.45 81.63 23.70
CA THR A 1067 -79.80 82.88 24.41
C THR A 1067 -78.84 84.01 24.06
N GLY A 1068 -79.38 85.10 23.54
CA GLY A 1068 -78.61 86.28 23.12
C GLY A 1068 -77.90 86.15 21.76
N TRP A 1069 -78.18 85.11 20.97
CA TRP A 1069 -77.69 85.01 19.59
C TRP A 1069 -78.48 85.94 18.67
N GLU A 1070 -77.81 86.54 17.69
CA GLU A 1070 -78.48 87.38 16.71
C GLU A 1070 -79.24 86.54 15.68
N PRO A 1071 -80.37 87.03 15.13
CA PRO A 1071 -81.07 86.36 14.03
C PRO A 1071 -80.13 86.14 12.83
N GLY A 1072 -80.16 84.93 12.28
CA GLY A 1072 -79.37 84.53 11.12
C GLY A 1072 -79.28 83.01 10.96
N THR A 1073 -78.61 82.57 9.91
CA THR A 1073 -78.35 81.16 9.64
C THR A 1073 -77.09 80.72 10.38
N TYR A 1074 -77.17 79.55 11.03
CA TYR A 1074 -76.04 78.92 11.71
C TYR A 1074 -75.86 77.50 11.15
N ASP A 1075 -74.62 77.14 10.87
CA ASP A 1075 -74.20 75.85 10.33
C ASP A 1075 -73.65 74.99 11.46
N ILE A 1076 -73.99 73.71 11.49
CA ILE A 1076 -73.46 72.76 12.47
C ILE A 1076 -72.55 71.76 11.76
N TYR A 1077 -71.34 71.61 12.28
CA TYR A 1077 -70.38 70.60 11.87
C TYR A 1077 -70.24 69.56 12.98
N LEU A 1078 -70.33 68.29 12.62
CA LEU A 1078 -70.19 67.17 13.55
C LEU A 1078 -68.92 66.37 13.18
N GLY A 1079 -68.19 65.91 14.19
CA GLY A 1079 -67.06 64.99 14.04
C GLY A 1079 -67.24 63.81 15.00
N CYS A 1080 -67.15 62.58 14.50
CA CYS A 1080 -67.34 61.37 15.30
C CYS A 1080 -66.05 60.56 15.26
N ASP A 1081 -65.49 60.27 16.42
CA ASP A 1081 -64.32 59.42 16.61
C ASP A 1081 -64.63 58.25 17.54
#